data_AF-A0A0S4LNB1-F1
#
_entry.id   AF-A0A0S4LNB1-F1
#
_cell.length_a   1.000
_cell.length_b   1.000
_cell.length_c   1.000
_cell.angle_alpha   90.00
_cell.angle_beta   90.00
_cell.angle_gamma   90.00
#
_symmetry.space_group_name_H-M   'P 1'
#
loop_
_entity.id
_entity.type
_entity.pdbx_description
1 polymer ?
#
loop_
_entity_poly.entity_id
_entity_poly.type
_entity_poly.pdbx_seq_one_letter_code
_entity_poly.pdbx_strand_id
1 'polypeptide(L)'
;MSTLGRWLQPPPKGSLEQQHQELVNLLRTKERALETTSHDLKVKTAAMQILEQKVMSSETQFNSAQRELVSRGEQIKALEAELALRSKRVSEIETDGVAAQQQAGELKSIIAAQTEELRGAQQAREVLKEEIRVLREHVAQLNAGLADRDQVRVRMEKLESAQDRVHLLEVELSDREAAHRRRIQQLEQLLTERDQRIDTFDVSAAAHADELRAAQQASQSAEQAREVLKEEIRILREQITQLNEGLPARERLRAQVKELESMRGRVHQLEVELSDREAAHRGTIQQLEQALTERDRRISEFDSLAAIQLGELHTAQQVSQTAEQTREVLKEEIRVLREQITQLNESLAHQDRLRAQVKKLEATQDRVHQLEVELSDREAAHRGTIQQLEQALTERDRRIGEFDTLAAAQADEVQDALEACRTAEQARDVQKEEIRVLREHIAQQNEELAHRDRLRAQVKKLEATQDRVHQLEVELSDREAAHRGTIQQLERTLAERDQRLGEFHASAAAQTDELRGAQQACQAAEQAREVSKEEIRVLREQIVRLHEELADRDHIRVRMEKLESAQDRVHQLEVELSDREAAHRGTLQQLEQALAERDRRISEFDSLAAVQADEVQDALEASRTAEQAREVMKEEIRVLREQIAQLNEGLAHRDRLRARVQKLEATQDRVHQLEVELSDREAAHRGTIQQLEQALTERDRRIDELVPAAHLLHEKEAAIKEWERTHVRAMQDLEAEATKLQESCTVQDQLRAQHQLDEQQLEERDTRIANLQRELKDLQAERQALRKEVQVIPEKEEQIDRLQKRLKELRAALKATPSSAIVPPQPHRQREAAPHSSQPKVSKPVAPARQNGTGQQSPVGQQPKSGKPIQPDDLKKIDGIGPGLAATLQKLGTRTFIQIARWKPEDIEKIAKKLATDPERIKRENWIAGAKKQHYEKYKERL
;
A
#
# COMPACT_ATOMS: atom_id res chain seq x y z
N MET A 1 39.69 -11.82 138.67
CA MET A 1 40.12 -11.27 139.97
C MET A 1 41.00 -10.06 139.69
N SER A 2 40.91 -8.91 140.33
CA SER A 2 40.00 -8.38 141.38
C SER A 2 39.84 -6.88 141.04
N THR A 3 38.73 -6.17 141.31
CA THR A 3 38.47 -5.55 142.62
C THR A 3 37.07 -4.93 142.68
N LEU A 4 36.15 -5.53 143.45
CA LEU A 4 35.00 -4.84 144.05
C LEU A 4 34.83 -5.31 145.49
N GLY A 5 35.87 -5.03 146.29
CA GLY A 5 36.01 -5.43 147.68
C GLY A 5 36.70 -4.35 148.51
N ARG A 6 36.27 -3.09 148.34
CA ARG A 6 36.65 -1.96 149.20
C ARG A 6 35.67 -0.78 149.09
N TRP A 7 34.41 -1.05 149.42
CA TRP A 7 33.46 -0.04 149.89
C TRP A 7 33.04 -0.45 151.30
N LEU A 8 32.84 0.53 152.19
CA LEU A 8 32.59 0.41 153.65
C LEU A 8 33.82 0.16 154.55
N GLN A 9 34.65 1.20 154.69
CA GLN A 9 35.00 1.70 156.04
C GLN A 9 34.57 3.19 156.14
N PRO A 10 34.39 3.75 157.35
CA PRO A 10 33.50 4.89 157.60
C PRO A 10 34.03 6.26 157.12
N PRO A 11 33.15 7.28 156.96
CA PRO A 11 33.44 8.48 156.19
C PRO A 11 34.30 9.50 156.93
N PRO A 12 35.26 10.17 156.26
CA PRO A 12 35.90 11.37 156.77
C PRO A 12 34.99 12.60 156.62
N LYS A 13 35.04 13.50 157.60
CA LYS A 13 34.35 14.79 157.57
C LYS A 13 35.00 15.74 156.56
N GLY A 14 34.56 15.67 155.30
CA GLY A 14 34.78 16.67 154.25
C GLY A 14 33.42 17.08 153.68
N SER A 15 33.26 18.35 153.29
CA SER A 15 31.95 18.90 152.88
C SER A 15 31.32 18.08 151.74
N LEU A 16 29.99 17.97 151.74
CA LEU A 16 29.20 17.48 150.60
C LEU A 16 29.59 18.21 149.30
N GLU A 17 30.02 19.47 149.41
CA GLU A 17 30.58 20.27 148.32
C GLU A 17 31.83 19.65 147.68
N GLN A 18 32.73 19.00 148.44
CA GLN A 18 33.93 18.39 147.86
C GLN A 18 33.59 17.18 146.99
N GLN A 19 32.68 16.31 147.45
CA GLN A 19 32.22 15.17 146.64
C GLN A 19 31.39 15.63 145.43
N HIS A 20 30.55 16.66 145.59
CA HIS A 20 29.90 17.30 144.45
C HIS A 20 30.91 17.92 143.47
N GLN A 21 31.96 18.57 143.96
CA GLN A 21 32.98 19.21 143.13
C GLN A 21 33.84 18.17 142.38
N GLU A 22 34.16 17.04 143.00
CA GLU A 22 34.82 15.91 142.34
C GLU A 22 33.93 15.30 141.26
N LEU A 23 32.64 15.07 141.53
CA LEU A 23 31.68 14.61 140.52
C LEU A 23 31.48 15.62 139.39
N VAL A 24 31.42 16.93 139.68
CA VAL A 24 31.35 18.00 138.67
C VAL A 24 32.62 18.07 137.84
N ASN A 25 33.81 17.87 138.43
CA ASN A 25 35.07 17.80 137.72
C ASN A 25 35.16 16.53 136.84
N LEU A 26 34.65 15.39 137.33
CA LEU A 26 34.57 14.14 136.56
C LEU A 26 33.59 14.29 135.39
N LEU A 27 32.43 14.91 135.63
CA LEU A 27 31.44 15.20 134.58
C LEU A 27 32.03 16.15 133.53
N ARG A 28 32.66 17.27 133.93
CA ARG A 28 33.34 18.20 132.99
C ARG A 28 34.46 17.55 132.19
N THR A 29 35.21 16.60 132.76
CA THR A 29 36.25 15.87 132.02
C THR A 29 35.66 14.83 131.06
N LYS A 30 34.54 14.18 131.41
CA LYS A 30 33.77 13.32 130.50
C LYS A 30 33.05 14.11 129.39
N GLU A 31 32.51 15.28 129.72
CA GLU A 31 31.87 16.22 128.80
C GLU A 31 32.87 16.71 127.75
N ARG A 32 34.06 17.19 128.17
CA ARG A 32 35.16 17.52 127.25
C ARG A 32 35.61 16.34 126.38
N ALA A 33 35.59 15.11 126.90
CA ALA A 33 35.91 13.91 126.12
C ALA A 33 34.79 13.53 125.11
N LEU A 34 33.54 13.84 125.42
CA LEU A 34 32.41 13.72 124.50
C LEU A 34 32.43 14.83 123.45
N GLU A 35 32.85 16.04 123.79
CA GLU A 35 33.04 17.14 122.83
C GLU A 35 34.17 16.84 121.84
N THR A 36 35.33 16.33 122.30
CA THR A 36 36.44 15.97 121.40
C THR A 36 36.09 14.80 120.50
N THR A 37 35.41 13.77 121.00
CA THR A 37 34.92 12.65 120.17
C THR A 37 33.79 13.06 119.23
N SER A 38 32.90 13.99 119.63
CA SER A 38 31.89 14.59 118.74
C SER A 38 32.54 15.43 117.64
N HIS A 39 33.60 16.17 117.94
CA HIS A 39 34.36 16.93 116.94
C HIS A 39 35.09 16.01 115.97
N ASP A 40 35.80 14.98 116.47
CA ASP A 40 36.48 13.98 115.63
C ASP A 40 35.49 13.22 114.73
N LEU A 41 34.30 12.88 115.23
CA LEU A 41 33.21 12.32 114.42
C LEU A 41 32.74 13.30 113.34
N LYS A 42 32.52 14.59 113.66
CA LYS A 42 32.14 15.60 112.67
C LYS A 42 33.21 15.80 111.58
N VAL A 43 34.50 15.80 111.97
CA VAL A 43 35.63 15.87 111.03
C VAL A 43 35.65 14.63 110.13
N LYS A 44 35.43 13.43 110.69
CA LYS A 44 35.31 12.18 109.91
C LYS A 44 34.11 12.18 108.98
N THR A 45 32.94 12.68 109.41
CA THR A 45 31.77 12.84 108.54
C THR A 45 32.03 13.82 107.39
N ALA A 46 32.66 14.97 107.66
CA ALA A 46 33.03 15.93 106.62
C ALA A 46 34.06 15.34 105.63
N ALA A 47 35.06 14.60 106.12
CA ALA A 47 36.01 13.88 105.28
C ALA A 47 35.34 12.79 104.42
N MET A 48 34.36 12.08 104.99
CA MET A 48 33.56 11.07 104.29
C MET A 48 32.70 11.71 103.19
N GLN A 49 32.03 12.82 103.45
CA GLN A 49 31.28 13.58 102.44
C GLN A 49 32.16 14.09 101.30
N ILE A 50 33.39 14.54 101.60
CA ILE A 50 34.38 14.93 100.56
C ILE A 50 34.81 13.71 99.73
N LEU A 51 34.95 12.53 100.35
CA LEU A 51 35.26 11.29 99.63
C LEU A 51 34.07 10.82 98.77
N GLU A 52 32.85 10.85 99.29
CA GLU A 52 31.61 10.58 98.52
C GLU A 52 31.50 11.51 97.32
N GLN A 53 31.67 12.82 97.51
CA GLN A 53 31.63 13.79 96.41
C GLN A 53 32.73 13.53 95.37
N LYS A 54 33.94 13.13 95.80
CA LYS A 54 35.01 12.70 94.89
C LYS A 54 34.67 11.43 94.14
N VAL A 55 34.12 10.41 94.80
CA VAL A 55 33.67 9.16 94.18
C VAL A 55 32.62 9.46 93.11
N MET A 56 31.57 10.23 93.43
CA MET A 56 30.54 10.66 92.47
C MET A 56 31.14 11.45 91.28
N SER A 57 32.15 12.31 91.52
CA SER A 57 32.84 13.03 90.45
C SER A 57 33.67 12.10 89.56
N SER A 58 34.30 11.06 90.13
CA SER A 58 35.06 10.05 89.38
C SER A 58 34.15 9.11 88.60
N GLU A 59 32.98 8.78 89.16
CA GLU A 59 31.99 7.89 88.52
C GLU A 59 31.27 8.61 87.37
N THR A 60 30.98 9.90 87.50
CA THR A 60 30.46 10.72 86.38
C THR A 60 31.49 10.91 85.27
N GLN A 61 32.78 11.10 85.61
CA GLN A 61 33.88 11.10 84.64
C GLN A 61 34.05 9.75 83.94
N PHE A 62 34.02 8.64 84.69
CA PHE A 62 34.10 7.29 84.16
C PHE A 62 32.94 6.99 83.20
N ASN A 63 31.70 7.30 83.58
CA ASN A 63 30.53 7.16 82.72
C ASN A 63 30.60 8.03 81.46
N SER A 64 31.19 9.24 81.54
CA SER A 64 31.43 10.10 80.37
C SER A 64 32.47 9.47 79.43
N ALA A 65 33.61 9.01 79.96
CA ALA A 65 34.65 8.34 79.19
C ALA A 65 34.16 7.02 78.56
N GLN A 66 33.31 6.26 79.25
CA GLN A 66 32.71 5.05 78.74
C GLN A 66 31.74 5.33 77.56
N ARG A 67 30.94 6.40 77.64
CA ARG A 67 30.10 6.85 76.50
C ARG A 67 30.95 7.32 75.32
N GLU A 68 32.04 8.03 75.56
CA GLU A 68 32.96 8.46 74.51
C GLU A 68 33.65 7.25 73.84
N LEU A 69 34.06 6.24 74.61
CA LEU A 69 34.59 4.98 74.09
C LEU A 69 33.59 4.22 73.24
N VAL A 70 32.30 4.16 73.63
CA VAL A 70 31.24 3.55 72.82
C VAL A 70 31.06 4.33 71.50
N SER A 71 30.97 5.66 71.56
CA SER A 71 30.83 6.50 70.36
C SER A 71 32.03 6.39 69.41
N ARG A 72 33.26 6.37 69.93
CA ARG A 72 34.47 6.11 69.14
C ARG A 72 34.47 4.68 68.56
N GLY A 73 33.96 3.68 69.28
CA GLY A 73 33.78 2.32 68.78
C GLY A 73 32.77 2.22 67.63
N GLU A 74 31.69 3.00 67.66
CA GLU A 74 30.73 3.12 66.57
C GLU A 74 31.33 3.83 65.34
N GLN A 75 32.12 4.90 65.56
CA GLN A 75 32.87 5.57 64.50
C GLN A 75 33.91 4.65 63.84
N ILE A 76 34.62 3.83 64.61
CA ILE A 76 35.56 2.83 64.08
C ILE A 76 34.81 1.81 63.21
N LYS A 77 33.67 1.26 63.66
CA LYS A 77 32.85 0.35 62.85
C LYS A 77 32.34 0.98 61.55
N ALA A 78 31.99 2.27 61.58
CA ALA A 78 31.57 3.00 60.39
C ALA A 78 32.75 3.16 59.40
N LEU A 79 33.95 3.48 59.88
CA LEU A 79 35.16 3.56 59.06
C LEU A 79 35.62 2.19 58.54
N GLU A 80 35.47 1.11 59.32
CA GLU A 80 35.71 -0.27 58.88
C GLU A 80 34.75 -0.68 57.75
N ALA A 81 33.47 -0.34 57.88
CA ALA A 81 32.48 -0.57 56.82
C ALA A 81 32.77 0.26 55.56
N GLU A 82 33.20 1.52 55.71
CA GLU A 82 33.58 2.36 54.57
C GLU A 82 34.87 1.85 53.91
N LEU A 83 35.87 1.40 54.68
CA LEU A 83 37.08 0.77 54.16
C LEU A 83 36.78 -0.54 53.44
N ALA A 84 35.88 -1.38 53.96
CA ALA A 84 35.44 -2.59 53.26
C ALA A 84 34.75 -2.27 51.93
N LEU A 85 33.91 -1.22 51.89
CA LEU A 85 33.21 -0.79 50.68
C LEU A 85 34.16 -0.13 49.65
N ARG A 86 35.14 0.65 50.12
CA ARG A 86 36.24 1.18 49.27
C ARG A 86 37.12 0.05 48.73
N SER A 87 37.49 -0.92 49.56
CA SER A 87 38.27 -2.11 49.16
C SER A 87 37.53 -2.93 48.09
N LYS A 88 36.21 -3.12 48.25
CA LYS A 88 35.37 -3.76 47.23
C LYS A 88 35.40 -3.00 45.90
N ARG A 89 35.20 -1.66 45.94
CA ARG A 89 35.28 -0.82 44.73
C ARG A 89 36.65 -0.87 44.06
N VAL A 90 37.74 -0.92 44.84
CA VAL A 90 39.09 -1.11 44.28
C VAL A 90 39.20 -2.46 43.58
N SER A 91 38.73 -3.55 44.18
CA SER A 91 38.73 -4.87 43.52
C SER A 91 37.87 -4.93 42.25
N GLU A 92 36.73 -4.23 42.22
CA GLU A 92 35.87 -4.09 41.04
C GLU A 92 36.61 -3.33 39.92
N ILE A 93 37.23 -2.20 40.24
CA ILE A 93 38.07 -1.41 39.31
C ILE A 93 39.29 -2.20 38.82
N GLU A 94 39.90 -3.03 39.67
CA GLU A 94 41.00 -3.92 39.28
C GLU A 94 40.52 -5.00 38.30
N THR A 95 39.34 -5.61 38.52
CA THR A 95 38.77 -6.56 37.56
C THR A 95 38.39 -5.92 36.23
N ASP A 96 37.82 -4.70 36.25
CA ASP A 96 37.50 -3.94 35.05
C ASP A 96 38.79 -3.52 34.30
N GLY A 97 39.85 -3.17 35.03
CA GLY A 97 41.17 -2.87 34.49
C GLY A 97 41.82 -4.08 33.80
N VAL A 98 41.68 -5.28 34.37
CA VAL A 98 42.13 -6.54 33.73
C VAL A 98 41.31 -6.85 32.47
N ALA A 99 39.99 -6.66 32.51
CA ALA A 99 39.14 -6.84 31.32
C ALA A 99 39.49 -5.84 30.20
N ALA A 100 39.73 -4.57 30.54
CA ALA A 100 40.18 -3.56 29.59
C ALA A 100 41.59 -3.87 29.03
N GLN A 101 42.49 -4.43 29.83
CA GLN A 101 43.80 -4.91 29.34
C GLN A 101 43.68 -6.11 28.40
N GLN A 102 42.74 -7.03 28.65
CA GLN A 102 42.46 -8.15 27.75
C GLN A 102 41.91 -7.65 26.41
N GLN A 103 40.91 -6.78 26.42
CA GLN A 103 40.36 -6.15 25.21
C GLN A 103 41.43 -5.33 24.45
N ALA A 104 42.31 -4.61 25.16
CA ALA A 104 43.44 -3.91 24.54
C ALA A 104 44.49 -4.88 23.97
N GLY A 105 44.64 -6.08 24.53
CA GLY A 105 45.47 -7.16 24.00
C GLY A 105 44.90 -7.77 22.72
N GLU A 106 43.59 -8.02 22.69
CA GLU A 106 42.86 -8.49 21.51
C GLU A 106 42.90 -7.46 20.38
N LEU A 107 42.62 -6.18 20.66
CA LEU A 107 42.74 -5.11 19.69
C LEU A 107 44.18 -4.95 19.16
N LYS A 108 45.20 -5.15 20.00
CA LYS A 108 46.60 -5.18 19.56
C LYS A 108 46.91 -6.39 18.66
N SER A 109 46.32 -7.56 18.90
CA SER A 109 46.53 -8.73 18.04
C SER A 109 45.83 -8.56 16.69
N ILE A 110 44.62 -7.98 16.67
CA ILE A 110 43.88 -7.63 15.45
C ILE A 110 44.65 -6.58 14.64
N ILE A 111 45.15 -5.52 15.28
CA ILE A 111 45.98 -4.50 14.61
C ILE A 111 47.28 -5.14 14.09
N ALA A 112 47.93 -6.03 14.85
CA ALA A 112 49.12 -6.74 14.39
C ALA A 112 48.81 -7.57 13.13
N ALA A 113 47.75 -8.38 13.14
CA ALA A 113 47.31 -9.18 12.00
C ALA A 113 46.99 -8.31 10.77
N GLN A 114 46.26 -7.21 10.95
CA GLN A 114 45.97 -6.25 9.88
C GLN A 114 47.24 -5.55 9.35
N THR A 115 48.24 -5.27 10.20
CA THR A 115 49.54 -4.77 9.72
C THR A 115 50.37 -5.82 8.99
N GLU A 116 50.24 -7.10 9.35
CA GLU A 116 50.86 -8.22 8.63
C GLU A 116 50.22 -8.41 7.24
N GLU A 117 48.88 -8.36 7.17
CA GLU A 117 48.12 -8.39 5.90
C GLU A 117 48.44 -7.18 5.02
N LEU A 118 48.51 -5.97 5.59
CA LEU A 118 48.93 -4.77 4.86
C LEU A 118 50.38 -4.86 4.38
N ARG A 119 51.28 -5.45 5.17
CA ARG A 119 52.67 -5.71 4.77
C ARG A 119 52.73 -6.76 3.65
N GLY A 120 51.93 -7.82 3.73
CA GLY A 120 51.77 -8.82 2.67
C GLY A 120 51.22 -8.21 1.37
N ALA A 121 50.20 -7.36 1.45
CA ALA A 121 49.64 -6.63 0.32
C ALA A 121 50.64 -5.61 -0.27
N GLN A 122 51.46 -4.96 0.57
CA GLN A 122 52.55 -4.09 0.11
C GLN A 122 53.65 -4.90 -0.59
N GLN A 123 54.06 -6.05 -0.04
CA GLN A 123 55.03 -6.95 -0.67
C GLN A 123 54.50 -7.48 -2.01
N ALA A 124 53.25 -7.94 -2.07
CA ALA A 124 52.59 -8.34 -3.31
C ALA A 124 52.52 -7.18 -4.32
N ARG A 125 52.33 -5.94 -3.86
CA ARG A 125 52.35 -4.74 -4.72
C ARG A 125 53.75 -4.38 -5.23
N GLU A 126 54.81 -4.58 -4.44
CA GLU A 126 56.18 -4.42 -4.93
C GLU A 126 56.61 -5.55 -5.87
N VAL A 127 56.18 -6.80 -5.63
CA VAL A 127 56.32 -7.92 -6.58
C VAL A 127 55.59 -7.61 -7.88
N LEU A 128 54.32 -7.18 -7.83
CA LEU A 128 53.57 -6.77 -9.02
C LEU A 128 54.18 -5.55 -9.72
N LYS A 129 54.82 -4.61 -9.00
CA LYS A 129 55.57 -3.50 -9.62
C LYS A 129 56.82 -3.99 -10.33
N GLU A 130 57.55 -4.94 -9.75
CA GLU A 130 58.75 -5.50 -10.35
C GLU A 130 58.38 -6.42 -11.52
N GLU A 131 57.30 -7.20 -11.44
CA GLU A 131 56.70 -7.90 -12.58
C GLU A 131 56.26 -6.92 -13.67
N ILE A 132 55.58 -5.81 -13.33
CA ILE A 132 55.25 -4.75 -14.29
C ILE A 132 56.51 -4.09 -14.86
N ARG A 133 57.60 -3.98 -14.09
CA ARG A 133 58.89 -3.48 -14.58
C ARG A 133 59.51 -4.46 -15.57
N VAL A 134 59.61 -5.74 -15.20
CA VAL A 134 60.11 -6.82 -16.05
C VAL A 134 59.23 -7.03 -17.28
N LEU A 135 57.91 -6.85 -17.19
CA LEU A 135 56.99 -6.87 -18.33
C LEU A 135 57.13 -5.63 -19.20
N ARG A 136 57.38 -4.44 -18.64
CA ARG A 136 57.71 -3.23 -19.42
C ARG A 136 59.08 -3.33 -20.08
N GLU A 137 60.03 -4.00 -19.44
CA GLU A 137 61.38 -4.26 -19.94
C GLU A 137 61.34 -5.33 -21.04
N HIS A 138 60.54 -6.39 -20.88
CA HIS A 138 60.20 -7.34 -21.95
C HIS A 138 59.40 -6.68 -23.08
N VAL A 139 58.46 -5.78 -22.80
CA VAL A 139 57.75 -5.02 -23.85
C VAL A 139 58.70 -4.06 -24.57
N ALA A 140 59.66 -3.45 -23.89
CA ALA A 140 60.70 -2.65 -24.51
C ALA A 140 61.66 -3.50 -25.37
N GLN A 141 62.04 -4.69 -24.89
CA GLN A 141 62.85 -5.66 -25.63
C GLN A 141 62.10 -6.27 -26.82
N LEU A 142 60.80 -6.55 -26.69
CA LEU A 142 59.93 -6.98 -27.78
C LEU A 142 59.71 -5.85 -28.79
N ASN A 143 59.58 -4.59 -28.34
CA ASN A 143 59.49 -3.43 -29.23
C ASN A 143 60.83 -3.15 -29.95
N ALA A 144 61.97 -3.47 -29.34
CA ALA A 144 63.27 -3.49 -30.01
C ALA A 144 63.45 -4.71 -30.93
N GLY A 145 62.81 -5.84 -30.60
CA GLY A 145 62.75 -7.08 -31.39
C GLY A 145 61.73 -7.08 -32.53
N LEU A 146 60.89 -6.04 -32.66
CA LEU A 146 60.00 -5.82 -33.82
C LEU A 146 60.76 -5.34 -35.07
N ALA A 147 61.98 -5.86 -35.24
CA ALA A 147 62.74 -5.85 -36.48
C ALA A 147 62.62 -7.19 -37.26
N ASP A 148 61.97 -8.23 -36.69
CA ASP A 148 61.64 -9.46 -37.43
C ASP A 148 60.22 -9.41 -38.04
N ARG A 149 60.21 -9.38 -39.38
CA ARG A 149 59.13 -8.81 -40.21
C ARG A 149 57.97 -9.78 -40.51
N ASP A 150 57.97 -10.97 -39.92
CA ASP A 150 57.09 -12.08 -40.30
C ASP A 150 56.07 -12.46 -39.20
N GLN A 151 56.37 -12.28 -37.91
CA GLN A 151 55.39 -12.58 -36.86
C GLN A 151 54.27 -11.51 -36.76
N VAL A 152 54.56 -10.29 -37.22
CA VAL A 152 53.55 -9.24 -37.41
C VAL A 152 52.58 -9.59 -38.54
N ARG A 153 53.04 -10.28 -39.60
CA ARG A 153 52.19 -10.68 -40.74
C ARG A 153 51.09 -11.65 -40.32
N VAL A 154 51.45 -12.69 -39.55
CA VAL A 154 50.50 -13.68 -39.00
C VAL A 154 49.56 -13.06 -37.96
N ARG A 155 49.97 -11.98 -37.27
CA ARG A 155 49.09 -11.21 -36.38
C ARG A 155 48.20 -10.22 -37.14
N MET A 156 48.65 -9.70 -38.28
CA MET A 156 47.81 -8.92 -39.21
C MET A 156 46.75 -9.81 -39.85
N GLU A 157 47.06 -11.00 -40.39
CA GLU A 157 46.03 -11.93 -40.91
C GLU A 157 44.98 -12.34 -39.85
N LYS A 158 45.39 -12.42 -38.58
CA LYS A 158 44.46 -12.66 -37.45
C LYS A 158 43.67 -11.43 -37.00
N LEU A 159 44.14 -10.23 -37.30
CA LEU A 159 43.40 -8.98 -37.11
C LEU A 159 42.49 -8.69 -38.29
N GLU A 160 42.92 -8.95 -39.52
CA GLU A 160 42.11 -8.89 -40.74
C GLU A 160 40.96 -9.90 -40.66
N SER A 161 41.20 -11.18 -40.35
CA SER A 161 40.11 -12.14 -40.13
C SER A 161 39.22 -11.83 -38.91
N ALA A 162 39.69 -11.04 -37.95
CA ALA A 162 38.84 -10.52 -36.87
C ALA A 162 38.02 -9.30 -37.32
N GLN A 163 38.60 -8.42 -38.14
CA GLN A 163 37.93 -7.29 -38.78
C GLN A 163 36.90 -7.76 -39.81
N ASP A 164 37.19 -8.81 -40.59
CA ASP A 164 36.23 -9.47 -41.48
C ASP A 164 35.05 -10.05 -40.70
N ARG A 165 35.29 -10.64 -39.52
CA ARG A 165 34.22 -11.12 -38.63
C ARG A 165 33.44 -9.98 -37.97
N VAL A 166 34.08 -8.86 -37.65
CA VAL A 166 33.39 -7.66 -37.17
C VAL A 166 32.55 -7.05 -38.29
N HIS A 167 33.09 -6.89 -39.50
CA HIS A 167 32.34 -6.43 -40.66
C HIS A 167 31.23 -7.40 -41.06
N LEU A 168 31.41 -8.72 -40.93
CA LEU A 168 30.33 -9.68 -41.13
C LEU A 168 29.22 -9.50 -40.09
N LEU A 169 29.56 -9.25 -38.83
CA LEU A 169 28.59 -8.95 -37.77
C LEU A 169 27.93 -7.58 -37.95
N GLU A 170 28.64 -6.56 -38.43
CA GLU A 170 28.08 -5.25 -38.79
C GLU A 170 27.14 -5.33 -39.99
N VAL A 171 27.49 -6.13 -41.01
CA VAL A 171 26.62 -6.44 -42.15
C VAL A 171 25.40 -7.24 -41.70
N GLU A 172 25.57 -8.28 -40.87
CA GLU A 172 24.45 -9.02 -40.30
C GLU A 172 23.54 -8.14 -39.40
N LEU A 173 24.11 -7.20 -38.64
CA LEU A 173 23.32 -6.25 -37.84
C LEU A 173 22.60 -5.25 -38.75
N SER A 174 23.26 -4.73 -39.78
CA SER A 174 22.65 -3.87 -40.81
C SER A 174 21.53 -4.60 -41.57
N ASP A 175 21.70 -5.88 -41.90
CA ASP A 175 20.71 -6.71 -42.58
C ASP A 175 19.55 -7.08 -41.64
N ARG A 176 19.81 -7.35 -40.36
CA ARG A 176 18.76 -7.50 -39.34
C ARG A 176 18.00 -6.20 -39.15
N GLU A 177 18.67 -5.06 -39.04
CA GLU A 177 18.04 -3.74 -38.99
C GLU A 177 17.23 -3.44 -40.25
N ALA A 178 17.73 -3.79 -41.44
CA ALA A 178 17.00 -3.63 -42.70
C ALA A 178 15.78 -4.56 -42.75
N ALA A 179 15.88 -5.79 -42.24
CA ALA A 179 14.76 -6.71 -42.09
C ALA A 179 13.73 -6.18 -41.09
N HIS A 180 14.15 -5.62 -39.95
CA HIS A 180 13.27 -4.98 -38.98
C HIS A 180 12.59 -3.73 -39.56
N ARG A 181 13.31 -2.86 -40.29
CA ARG A 181 12.74 -1.71 -40.99
C ARG A 181 11.71 -2.13 -42.05
N ARG A 182 12.02 -3.14 -42.87
CA ARG A 182 11.06 -3.74 -43.83
C ARG A 182 9.84 -4.32 -43.10
N ARG A 183 10.04 -4.95 -41.93
CA ARG A 183 8.93 -5.50 -41.14
C ARG A 183 8.04 -4.42 -40.52
N ILE A 184 8.64 -3.31 -40.06
CA ILE A 184 7.90 -2.13 -39.59
C ILE A 184 7.09 -1.53 -40.75
N GLN A 185 7.71 -1.32 -41.92
CA GLN A 185 7.00 -0.83 -43.12
C GLN A 185 5.86 -1.76 -43.57
N GLN A 186 6.04 -3.09 -43.47
CA GLN A 186 4.95 -4.05 -43.71
C GLN A 186 3.81 -3.91 -42.69
N LEU A 187 4.12 -3.68 -41.41
CA LEU A 187 3.11 -3.48 -40.37
C LEU A 187 2.39 -2.15 -40.54
N GLU A 188 3.09 -1.07 -40.91
CA GLU A 188 2.50 0.22 -41.27
C GLU A 188 1.57 0.09 -42.49
N GLN A 189 1.99 -0.62 -43.54
CA GLN A 189 1.14 -0.93 -44.69
C GLN A 189 -0.11 -1.71 -44.28
N LEU A 190 0.04 -2.78 -43.50
CA LEU A 190 -1.10 -3.58 -43.00
C LEU A 190 -2.05 -2.76 -42.10
N LEU A 191 -1.53 -1.80 -41.34
CA LEU A 191 -2.36 -0.85 -40.59
C LEU A 191 -3.12 0.08 -41.54
N THR A 192 -2.47 0.69 -42.53
CA THR A 192 -3.17 1.53 -43.52
C THR A 192 -4.21 0.76 -44.34
N GLU A 193 -3.95 -0.50 -44.70
CA GLU A 193 -4.93 -1.37 -45.35
C GLU A 193 -6.10 -1.71 -44.42
N ARG A 194 -5.83 -1.94 -43.13
CA ARG A 194 -6.88 -2.20 -42.14
C ARG A 194 -7.75 -0.96 -41.92
N ASP A 195 -7.14 0.21 -41.81
CA ASP A 195 -7.84 1.46 -41.56
C ASP A 195 -8.68 1.85 -42.80
N GLN A 196 -8.16 1.67 -44.03
CA GLN A 196 -8.96 1.77 -45.26
C GLN A 196 -10.12 0.75 -45.30
N ARG A 197 -9.93 -0.47 -44.80
CA ARG A 197 -11.02 -1.45 -44.69
C ARG A 197 -12.09 -1.02 -43.68
N ILE A 198 -11.68 -0.41 -42.56
CA ILE A 198 -12.60 0.18 -41.57
C ILE A 198 -13.39 1.31 -42.22
N ASP A 199 -12.74 2.25 -42.92
CA ASP A 199 -13.43 3.33 -43.66
C ASP A 199 -14.46 2.76 -44.66
N THR A 200 -14.11 1.71 -45.42
CA THR A 200 -15.06 1.07 -46.35
C THR A 200 -16.19 0.33 -45.64
N PHE A 201 -15.93 -0.22 -44.45
CA PHE A 201 -16.93 -0.88 -43.62
C PHE A 201 -17.90 0.15 -43.02
N ASP A 202 -17.42 1.30 -42.57
CA ASP A 202 -18.24 2.38 -42.01
C ASP A 202 -19.16 3.00 -43.09
N VAL A 203 -18.65 3.20 -44.30
CA VAL A 203 -19.47 3.62 -45.46
C VAL A 203 -20.52 2.56 -45.82
N SER A 204 -20.15 1.27 -45.75
CA SER A 204 -21.08 0.15 -45.95
C SER A 204 -22.14 0.06 -44.85
N ALA A 205 -21.76 0.28 -43.59
CA ALA A 205 -22.65 0.25 -42.44
C ALA A 205 -23.63 1.45 -42.46
N ALA A 206 -23.17 2.63 -42.88
CA ALA A 206 -24.04 3.79 -43.10
C ALA A 206 -25.08 3.50 -44.20
N ALA A 207 -24.66 2.93 -45.34
CA ALA A 207 -25.56 2.54 -46.41
C ALA A 207 -26.60 1.49 -45.96
N HIS A 208 -26.19 0.48 -45.19
CA HIS A 208 -27.12 -0.51 -44.63
C HIS A 208 -28.04 0.07 -43.55
N ALA A 209 -27.60 1.07 -42.78
CA ALA A 209 -28.48 1.79 -41.85
C ALA A 209 -29.57 2.59 -42.60
N ASP A 210 -29.24 3.18 -43.76
CA ASP A 210 -30.22 3.87 -44.61
C ASP A 210 -31.15 2.89 -45.34
N GLU A 211 -30.65 1.75 -45.84
CA GLU A 211 -31.50 0.66 -46.35
C GLU A 211 -32.46 0.13 -45.27
N LEU A 212 -32.00 -0.03 -44.02
CA LEU A 212 -32.83 -0.47 -42.90
C LEU A 212 -33.90 0.58 -42.54
N ARG A 213 -33.57 1.88 -42.53
CA ARG A 213 -34.54 2.97 -42.34
C ARG A 213 -35.60 2.98 -43.44
N ALA A 214 -35.20 2.81 -44.70
CA ALA A 214 -36.12 2.72 -45.82
C ALA A 214 -37.03 1.48 -45.72
N ALA A 215 -36.49 0.32 -45.31
CA ALA A 215 -37.27 -0.88 -45.07
C ALA A 215 -38.25 -0.74 -43.88
N GLN A 216 -37.85 -0.04 -42.81
CA GLN A 216 -38.73 0.27 -41.68
C GLN A 216 -39.88 1.21 -42.09
N GLN A 217 -39.59 2.25 -42.87
CA GLN A 217 -40.63 3.14 -43.42
C GLN A 217 -41.58 2.39 -44.36
N ALA A 218 -41.07 1.51 -45.22
CA ALA A 218 -41.88 0.64 -46.06
C ALA A 218 -42.79 -0.28 -45.22
N SER A 219 -42.27 -0.90 -44.15
CA SER A 219 -43.05 -1.72 -43.23
C SER A 219 -44.16 -0.93 -42.55
N GLN A 220 -43.87 0.28 -42.06
CA GLN A 220 -44.87 1.16 -41.44
C GLN A 220 -45.97 1.56 -42.44
N SER A 221 -45.62 1.85 -43.69
CA SER A 221 -46.62 2.15 -44.74
C SER A 221 -47.48 0.93 -45.08
N ALA A 222 -46.89 -0.28 -45.06
CA ALA A 222 -47.62 -1.53 -45.28
C ALA A 222 -48.54 -1.89 -44.09
N GLU A 223 -48.16 -1.54 -42.86
CA GLU A 223 -49.03 -1.65 -41.68
C GLU A 223 -50.20 -0.68 -41.73
N GLN A 224 -49.95 0.58 -42.10
CA GLN A 224 -51.02 1.57 -42.33
C GLN A 224 -52.00 1.08 -43.42
N ALA A 225 -51.51 0.56 -44.54
CA ALA A 225 -52.34 -0.03 -45.58
C ALA A 225 -53.13 -1.26 -45.08
N ARG A 226 -52.56 -2.08 -44.19
CA ARG A 226 -53.26 -3.21 -43.56
C ARG A 226 -54.37 -2.77 -42.62
N GLU A 227 -54.21 -1.69 -41.87
CA GLU A 227 -55.31 -1.14 -41.04
C GLU A 227 -56.44 -0.56 -41.89
N VAL A 228 -56.13 0.12 -42.99
CA VAL A 228 -57.15 0.56 -43.96
C VAL A 228 -57.92 -0.65 -44.53
N LEU A 229 -57.20 -1.69 -44.99
CA LEU A 229 -57.82 -2.93 -45.51
C LEU A 229 -58.64 -3.67 -44.44
N LYS A 230 -58.26 -3.62 -43.15
CA LYS A 230 -59.07 -4.19 -42.07
C LYS A 230 -60.40 -3.47 -41.90
N GLU A 231 -60.40 -2.13 -41.98
CA GLU A 231 -61.64 -1.36 -41.87
C GLU A 231 -62.52 -1.52 -43.12
N GLU A 232 -61.94 -1.62 -44.32
CA GLU A 232 -62.69 -2.02 -45.53
C GLU A 232 -63.31 -3.42 -45.38
N ILE A 233 -62.56 -4.40 -44.88
CA ILE A 233 -63.08 -5.76 -44.59
C ILE A 233 -64.18 -5.72 -43.52
N ARG A 234 -64.09 -4.83 -42.53
CA ARG A 234 -65.14 -4.63 -41.52
C ARG A 234 -66.42 -4.08 -42.16
N ILE A 235 -66.32 -3.03 -42.97
CA ILE A 235 -67.44 -2.44 -43.69
C ILE A 235 -68.10 -3.46 -44.61
N LEU A 236 -67.31 -4.25 -45.35
CA LEU A 236 -67.81 -5.34 -46.21
C LEU A 236 -68.52 -6.43 -45.40
N ARG A 237 -68.01 -6.80 -44.22
CA ARG A 237 -68.69 -7.74 -43.31
C ARG A 237 -70.01 -7.20 -42.80
N GLU A 238 -70.08 -5.91 -42.48
CA GLU A 238 -71.30 -5.24 -42.01
C GLU A 238 -72.36 -5.18 -43.13
N GLN A 239 -71.95 -4.88 -44.36
CA GLN A 239 -72.82 -4.97 -45.55
C GLN A 239 -73.30 -6.41 -45.82
N ILE A 240 -72.43 -7.42 -45.64
CA ILE A 240 -72.83 -8.83 -45.75
C ILE A 240 -73.86 -9.21 -44.67
N THR A 241 -73.71 -8.74 -43.42
CA THR A 241 -74.73 -8.98 -42.38
C THR A 241 -76.07 -8.33 -42.72
N GLN A 242 -76.08 -7.09 -43.22
CA GLN A 242 -77.30 -6.41 -43.67
C GLN A 242 -77.98 -7.13 -44.86
N LEU A 243 -77.20 -7.67 -45.80
CA LEU A 243 -77.74 -8.49 -46.90
C LEU A 243 -78.30 -9.84 -46.40
N ASN A 244 -77.71 -10.43 -45.36
CA ASN A 244 -78.16 -11.70 -44.79
C ASN A 244 -79.48 -11.59 -44.02
N GLU A 245 -79.81 -10.42 -43.44
CA GLU A 245 -81.13 -10.18 -42.83
C GLU A 245 -82.28 -10.29 -43.84
N GLY A 246 -82.00 -10.15 -45.14
CA GLY A 246 -82.97 -10.35 -46.24
C GLY A 246 -83.20 -11.82 -46.65
N LEU A 247 -82.40 -12.78 -46.17
CA LEU A 247 -82.51 -14.19 -46.54
C LEU A 247 -83.87 -14.83 -46.18
N PRO A 248 -84.45 -14.64 -44.97
CA PRO A 248 -85.73 -15.26 -44.60
C PRO A 248 -86.90 -14.84 -45.50
N ALA A 249 -86.86 -13.61 -46.05
CA ALA A 249 -87.86 -13.14 -47.01
C ALA A 249 -87.72 -13.82 -48.37
N ARG A 250 -86.48 -14.03 -48.85
CA ARG A 250 -86.20 -14.77 -50.09
C ARG A 250 -86.55 -16.26 -49.98
N GLU A 251 -86.34 -16.87 -48.81
CA GLU A 251 -86.73 -18.27 -48.58
C GLU A 251 -88.25 -18.45 -48.53
N ARG A 252 -88.99 -17.52 -47.91
CA ARG A 252 -90.46 -17.50 -47.97
C ARG A 252 -90.98 -17.37 -49.42
N LEU A 253 -90.37 -16.50 -50.23
CA LEU A 253 -90.73 -16.38 -51.65
C LEU A 253 -90.43 -17.66 -52.44
N ARG A 254 -89.30 -18.35 -52.19
CA ARG A 254 -89.03 -19.65 -52.82
C ARG A 254 -90.05 -20.71 -52.42
N ALA A 255 -90.49 -20.74 -51.16
CA ALA A 255 -91.53 -21.66 -50.71
C ALA A 255 -92.86 -21.43 -51.46
N GLN A 256 -93.28 -20.17 -51.61
CA GLN A 256 -94.48 -19.80 -52.37
C GLN A 256 -94.37 -20.15 -53.87
N VAL A 257 -93.20 -19.94 -54.49
CA VAL A 257 -92.96 -20.37 -55.89
C VAL A 257 -93.08 -21.89 -56.05
N LYS A 258 -92.53 -22.66 -55.10
CA LYS A 258 -92.60 -24.13 -55.14
C LYS A 258 -94.03 -24.66 -54.96
N GLU A 259 -94.86 -23.94 -54.21
CA GLU A 259 -96.29 -24.23 -54.05
C GLU A 259 -97.08 -23.91 -55.34
N LEU A 260 -96.76 -22.80 -56.01
CA LEU A 260 -97.30 -22.47 -57.34
C LEU A 260 -96.92 -23.50 -58.42
N GLU A 261 -95.67 -23.99 -58.40
CA GLU A 261 -95.21 -25.07 -59.30
C GLU A 261 -95.98 -26.38 -59.05
N SER A 262 -96.21 -26.74 -57.78
CA SER A 262 -97.04 -27.90 -57.41
C SER A 262 -98.48 -27.76 -57.89
N MET A 263 -99.09 -26.59 -57.74
CA MET A 263 -100.43 -26.32 -58.28
C MET A 263 -100.47 -26.39 -59.81
N ARG A 264 -99.45 -25.89 -60.51
CA ARG A 264 -99.33 -26.02 -61.98
C ARG A 264 -99.25 -27.49 -62.42
N GLY A 265 -98.54 -28.33 -61.66
CA GLY A 265 -98.52 -29.78 -61.88
C GLY A 265 -99.89 -30.44 -61.74
N ARG A 266 -100.67 -30.05 -60.72
CA ARG A 266 -102.05 -30.55 -60.54
C ARG A 266 -103.00 -30.06 -61.62
N VAL A 267 -102.87 -28.81 -62.08
CA VAL A 267 -103.65 -28.29 -63.23
C VAL A 267 -103.35 -29.12 -64.47
N HIS A 268 -102.07 -29.41 -64.77
CA HIS A 268 -101.71 -30.21 -65.93
C HIS A 268 -102.22 -31.66 -65.85
N GLN A 269 -102.22 -32.28 -64.66
CA GLN A 269 -102.87 -33.58 -64.46
C GLN A 269 -104.38 -33.54 -64.75
N LEU A 270 -105.07 -32.48 -64.30
CA LEU A 270 -106.50 -32.31 -64.58
C LEU A 270 -106.79 -32.04 -66.06
N GLU A 271 -105.91 -31.32 -66.77
CA GLU A 271 -106.00 -31.14 -68.23
C GLU A 271 -105.87 -32.47 -68.98
N VAL A 272 -104.90 -33.32 -68.60
CA VAL A 272 -104.74 -34.67 -69.17
C VAL A 272 -105.96 -35.55 -68.86
N GLU A 273 -106.41 -35.57 -67.61
CA GLU A 273 -107.62 -36.29 -67.19
C GLU A 273 -108.90 -35.82 -67.90
N LEU A 274 -109.00 -34.55 -68.26
CA LEU A 274 -110.11 -34.01 -69.07
C LEU A 274 -109.96 -34.43 -70.53
N SER A 275 -108.76 -34.35 -71.12
CA SER A 275 -108.48 -34.82 -72.48
C SER A 275 -108.78 -36.31 -72.65
N ASP A 276 -108.41 -37.14 -71.67
CA ASP A 276 -108.70 -38.59 -71.67
C ASP A 276 -110.20 -38.86 -71.54
N ARG A 277 -110.93 -38.11 -70.69
CA ARG A 277 -112.40 -38.17 -70.62
C ARG A 277 -113.04 -37.71 -71.93
N GLU A 278 -112.56 -36.65 -72.57
CA GLU A 278 -113.03 -36.20 -73.89
C GLU A 278 -112.72 -37.21 -75.00
N ALA A 279 -111.61 -37.94 -74.92
CA ALA A 279 -111.31 -39.04 -75.82
C ALA A 279 -112.29 -40.22 -75.62
N ALA A 280 -112.59 -40.59 -74.37
CA ALA A 280 -113.61 -41.60 -74.05
C ALA A 280 -115.03 -41.16 -74.47
N HIS A 281 -115.37 -39.88 -74.32
CA HIS A 281 -116.62 -39.31 -74.82
C HIS A 281 -116.67 -39.29 -76.35
N ARG A 282 -115.58 -38.96 -77.05
CA ARG A 282 -115.50 -39.10 -78.52
C ARG A 282 -115.65 -40.55 -78.98
N GLY A 283 -115.04 -41.51 -78.28
CA GLY A 283 -115.19 -42.94 -78.58
C GLY A 283 -116.62 -43.45 -78.38
N THR A 284 -117.30 -43.03 -77.30
CA THR A 284 -118.70 -43.38 -77.06
C THR A 284 -119.67 -42.67 -78.02
N ILE A 285 -119.38 -41.43 -78.42
CA ILE A 285 -120.11 -40.74 -79.50
C ILE A 285 -119.95 -41.49 -80.83
N GLN A 286 -118.74 -41.88 -81.22
CA GLN A 286 -118.53 -42.68 -82.43
C GLN A 286 -119.25 -44.04 -82.40
N GLN A 287 -119.33 -44.69 -81.23
CA GLN A 287 -120.12 -45.92 -81.06
C GLN A 287 -121.64 -45.66 -81.20
N LEU A 288 -122.14 -44.52 -80.70
CA LEU A 288 -123.53 -44.11 -80.87
C LEU A 288 -123.84 -43.70 -82.32
N GLU A 289 -122.91 -43.03 -83.01
CA GLU A 289 -123.02 -42.71 -84.45
C GLU A 289 -123.01 -43.97 -85.32
N GLN A 290 -122.17 -44.96 -85.00
CA GLN A 290 -122.21 -46.28 -85.64
C GLN A 290 -123.53 -47.00 -85.38
N ALA A 291 -124.03 -46.99 -84.13
CA ALA A 291 -125.33 -47.56 -83.81
C ALA A 291 -126.50 -46.83 -84.49
N LEU A 292 -126.40 -45.51 -84.69
CA LEU A 292 -127.37 -44.73 -85.45
C LEU A 292 -127.31 -45.03 -86.94
N THR A 293 -126.13 -45.15 -87.57
CA THR A 293 -126.04 -45.53 -88.99
C THR A 293 -126.50 -46.98 -89.24
N GLU A 294 -126.26 -47.91 -88.32
CA GLU A 294 -126.86 -49.25 -88.30
C GLU A 294 -128.39 -49.18 -88.18
N ARG A 295 -128.91 -48.27 -87.35
CA ARG A 295 -130.36 -48.05 -87.18
C ARG A 295 -130.99 -47.39 -88.41
N ASP A 296 -130.33 -46.42 -89.02
CA ASP A 296 -130.81 -45.70 -90.21
C ASP A 296 -130.74 -46.59 -91.45
N ARG A 297 -129.76 -47.51 -91.53
CA ARG A 297 -129.76 -48.62 -92.49
C ARG A 297 -130.98 -49.52 -92.31
N ARG A 298 -131.31 -49.91 -91.07
CA ARG A 298 -132.53 -50.71 -90.76
C ARG A 298 -133.82 -49.94 -91.00
N ILE A 299 -133.85 -48.64 -90.72
CA ILE A 299 -134.99 -47.76 -91.00
C ILE A 299 -135.17 -47.62 -92.52
N SER A 300 -134.10 -47.45 -93.30
CA SER A 300 -134.18 -47.40 -94.77
C SER A 300 -134.64 -48.73 -95.38
N GLU A 301 -134.24 -49.87 -94.80
CA GLU A 301 -134.80 -51.19 -95.14
C GLU A 301 -136.30 -51.28 -94.77
N PHE A 302 -136.71 -50.74 -93.62
CA PHE A 302 -138.12 -50.70 -93.18
C PHE A 302 -138.98 -49.73 -94.01
N ASP A 303 -138.45 -48.58 -94.39
CA ASP A 303 -139.09 -47.57 -95.23
C ASP A 303 -139.24 -48.07 -96.68
N SER A 304 -138.30 -48.90 -97.16
CA SER A 304 -138.45 -49.60 -98.44
C SER A 304 -139.60 -50.63 -98.44
N LEU A 305 -139.92 -51.20 -97.27
CA LEU A 305 -141.07 -52.09 -97.08
C LEU A 305 -142.37 -51.30 -96.83
N ALA A 306 -142.30 -50.17 -96.11
CA ALA A 306 -143.45 -49.31 -95.83
C ALA A 306 -143.91 -48.52 -97.07
N ALA A 307 -142.99 -48.16 -97.97
CA ALA A 307 -143.32 -47.51 -99.25
C ALA A 307 -144.14 -48.39 -100.21
N ILE A 308 -144.14 -49.72 -100.03
CA ILE A 308 -145.03 -50.65 -100.75
C ILE A 308 -146.43 -50.70 -100.12
N GLN A 309 -146.59 -50.25 -98.87
CA GLN A 309 -147.88 -50.27 -98.14
C GLN A 309 -148.63 -48.93 -98.11
N LEU A 310 -148.12 -47.87 -98.76
CA LEU A 310 -148.93 -46.68 -99.11
C LEU A 310 -149.84 -46.93 -100.34
N GLY A 311 -150.55 -48.07 -100.30
CA GLY A 311 -151.56 -48.44 -101.28
C GLY A 311 -153.00 -48.15 -100.85
N GLU A 312 -153.33 -48.32 -99.55
CA GLU A 312 -154.73 -48.29 -99.09
C GLU A 312 -154.92 -47.58 -97.72
N LEU A 313 -155.72 -46.50 -97.73
CA LEU A 313 -156.46 -45.87 -96.61
C LEU A 313 -155.62 -45.19 -95.50
N HIS A 314 -155.64 -43.86 -95.27
CA HIS A 314 -156.74 -42.88 -95.15
C HIS A 314 -157.56 -42.99 -93.83
N THR A 315 -157.58 -41.88 -93.06
CA THR A 315 -158.40 -41.53 -91.87
C THR A 315 -158.13 -42.15 -90.48
N ALA A 316 -157.53 -41.34 -89.58
CA ALA A 316 -158.02 -40.92 -88.24
C ALA A 316 -156.84 -40.30 -87.44
N GLN A 317 -156.68 -39.00 -87.18
CA GLN A 317 -157.54 -37.91 -86.65
C GLN A 317 -157.75 -37.90 -85.12
N GLN A 318 -157.05 -36.96 -84.44
CA GLN A 318 -157.31 -36.35 -83.11
C GLN A 318 -157.27 -37.30 -81.88
N VAL A 319 -156.77 -36.93 -80.69
CA VAL A 319 -156.97 -35.75 -79.80
C VAL A 319 -155.69 -35.55 -78.93
N SER A 320 -155.05 -34.36 -78.83
CA SER A 320 -155.05 -33.36 -77.70
C SER A 320 -154.70 -33.89 -76.28
N GLN A 321 -154.14 -33.20 -75.27
CA GLN A 321 -153.47 -31.90 -74.97
C GLN A 321 -153.22 -31.86 -73.41
N THR A 322 -152.47 -30.86 -72.87
CA THR A 322 -152.31 -30.48 -71.42
C THR A 322 -151.36 -31.32 -70.51
N ALA A 323 -150.72 -30.82 -69.42
CA ALA A 323 -150.17 -29.49 -69.03
C ALA A 323 -149.32 -29.53 -67.70
N GLU A 324 -148.24 -28.71 -67.62
CA GLU A 324 -147.70 -27.84 -66.52
C GLU A 324 -147.39 -28.25 -65.04
N GLN A 325 -146.49 -27.44 -64.41
CA GLN A 325 -145.93 -27.40 -63.02
C GLN A 325 -144.58 -28.18 -62.78
N THR A 326 -143.69 -27.91 -61.79
CA THR A 326 -143.59 -26.93 -60.64
C THR A 326 -142.09 -26.59 -60.29
N ARG A 327 -141.81 -25.61 -59.38
CA ARG A 327 -140.46 -25.13 -58.95
C ARG A 327 -140.53 -24.25 -57.67
N GLU A 328 -139.97 -24.59 -56.48
CA GLU A 328 -139.87 -23.68 -55.27
C GLU A 328 -139.19 -24.21 -53.94
N VAL A 329 -137.88 -24.54 -53.83
CA VAL A 329 -137.22 -24.80 -52.50
C VAL A 329 -135.70 -24.49 -52.46
N LEU A 330 -135.21 -23.39 -51.84
CA LEU A 330 -133.76 -23.09 -51.77
C LEU A 330 -133.31 -21.98 -50.76
N LYS A 331 -133.44 -22.13 -49.41
CA LYS A 331 -133.19 -20.98 -48.47
C LYS A 331 -132.45 -21.13 -47.11
N GLU A 332 -132.17 -22.30 -46.54
CA GLU A 332 -132.00 -22.37 -45.05
C GLU A 332 -130.56 -22.36 -44.46
N GLU A 333 -129.48 -22.53 -45.24
CA GLU A 333 -128.18 -22.98 -44.66
C GLU A 333 -127.25 -21.89 -44.08
N ILE A 334 -127.57 -20.60 -44.17
CA ILE A 334 -126.62 -19.49 -43.87
C ILE A 334 -126.43 -19.22 -42.34
N ARG A 335 -127.19 -19.86 -41.45
CA ARG A 335 -127.34 -19.44 -40.05
C ARG A 335 -126.15 -19.74 -39.10
N VAL A 336 -125.27 -20.70 -39.41
CA VAL A 336 -124.44 -21.39 -38.39
C VAL A 336 -123.10 -20.69 -38.05
N LEU A 337 -122.62 -19.73 -38.84
CA LEU A 337 -121.25 -19.19 -38.76
C LEU A 337 -120.94 -18.16 -37.63
N ARG A 338 -121.65 -18.15 -36.48
CA ARG A 338 -121.55 -17.03 -35.50
C ARG A 338 -121.08 -17.33 -34.08
N GLU A 339 -120.86 -18.60 -33.68
CA GLU A 339 -120.84 -18.94 -32.24
C GLU A 339 -119.47 -19.18 -31.57
N GLN A 340 -118.37 -19.35 -32.32
CA GLN A 340 -117.12 -19.92 -31.77
C GLN A 340 -115.98 -18.93 -31.45
N ILE A 341 -116.20 -17.62 -31.56
CA ILE A 341 -115.11 -16.60 -31.41
C ILE A 341 -114.90 -16.11 -29.96
N THR A 342 -115.80 -16.42 -29.02
CA THR A 342 -115.88 -15.70 -27.72
C THR A 342 -115.25 -16.39 -26.50
N GLN A 343 -114.66 -17.59 -26.59
CA GLN A 343 -114.47 -18.44 -25.40
C GLN A 343 -113.06 -18.58 -24.79
N LEU A 344 -111.95 -18.15 -25.41
CA LEU A 344 -110.60 -18.43 -24.88
C LEU A 344 -109.67 -17.20 -24.85
N ASN A 345 -110.07 -16.20 -24.06
CA ASN A 345 -109.25 -15.05 -23.66
C ASN A 345 -108.93 -15.05 -22.13
N GLU A 346 -108.97 -16.23 -21.49
CA GLU A 346 -108.73 -16.40 -20.05
C GLU A 346 -107.62 -17.42 -19.76
N SER A 347 -106.42 -16.94 -19.40
CA SER A 347 -105.64 -17.38 -18.22
C SER A 347 -104.17 -16.91 -18.27
N LEU A 348 -103.67 -16.44 -17.12
CA LEU A 348 -102.34 -15.87 -16.93
C LEU A 348 -101.51 -16.75 -15.97
N ALA A 349 -100.41 -17.33 -16.47
CA ALA A 349 -99.31 -17.93 -15.71
C ALA A 349 -98.07 -18.02 -16.64
N HIS A 350 -96.81 -17.84 -16.23
CA HIS A 350 -96.22 -17.81 -14.89
C HIS A 350 -94.93 -16.93 -14.94
N GLN A 351 -94.83 -15.90 -14.10
CA GLN A 351 -93.54 -15.24 -13.81
C GLN A 351 -92.76 -16.13 -12.84
N ASP A 352 -91.57 -16.65 -13.21
CA ASP A 352 -90.57 -17.15 -12.23
C ASP A 352 -89.18 -17.52 -12.83
N ARG A 353 -88.62 -16.68 -13.70
CA ARG A 353 -87.26 -16.92 -14.29
C ARG A 353 -86.23 -15.79 -14.20
N LEU A 354 -86.57 -14.63 -13.63
CA LEU A 354 -85.67 -13.45 -13.62
C LEU A 354 -85.21 -12.97 -12.23
N ARG A 355 -85.55 -13.66 -11.13
CA ARG A 355 -85.09 -13.30 -9.77
C ARG A 355 -83.88 -14.10 -9.25
N ALA A 356 -83.36 -15.06 -10.01
CA ALA A 356 -82.29 -15.97 -9.56
C ALA A 356 -80.85 -15.55 -9.93
N GLN A 357 -80.66 -14.56 -10.81
CA GLN A 357 -79.32 -14.19 -11.32
C GLN A 357 -78.67 -12.97 -10.65
N VAL A 358 -79.42 -12.14 -9.90
CA VAL A 358 -78.89 -10.94 -9.23
C VAL A 358 -78.10 -11.28 -7.96
N LYS A 359 -78.46 -12.38 -7.26
CA LYS A 359 -77.84 -12.81 -5.98
C LYS A 359 -76.39 -13.30 -6.07
N LYS A 360 -75.74 -13.27 -7.23
CA LYS A 360 -74.34 -13.69 -7.43
C LYS A 360 -73.33 -12.55 -7.52
N LEU A 361 -73.77 -11.29 -7.56
CA LEU A 361 -72.87 -10.12 -7.61
C LEU A 361 -72.69 -9.43 -6.24
N GLU A 362 -73.69 -9.48 -5.36
CA GLU A 362 -73.61 -8.94 -4.00
C GLU A 362 -72.55 -9.69 -3.15
N ALA A 363 -72.53 -11.03 -3.23
CA ALA A 363 -71.58 -11.87 -2.49
C ALA A 363 -70.10 -11.66 -2.85
N THR A 364 -69.80 -11.09 -4.01
CA THR A 364 -68.42 -10.70 -4.40
C THR A 364 -68.02 -9.33 -3.87
N GLN A 365 -68.97 -8.41 -3.65
CA GLN A 365 -68.70 -7.11 -3.03
C GLN A 365 -68.46 -7.23 -1.53
N ASP A 366 -69.26 -8.04 -0.82
CA ASP A 366 -69.05 -8.31 0.61
C ASP A 366 -67.66 -8.90 0.91
N ARG A 367 -67.14 -9.72 -0.02
CA ARG A 367 -65.81 -10.34 0.11
C ARG A 367 -64.67 -9.35 -0.11
N VAL A 368 -64.84 -8.36 -0.97
CA VAL A 368 -63.86 -7.27 -1.18
C VAL A 368 -63.85 -6.34 0.03
N HIS A 369 -65.01 -5.90 0.52
CA HIS A 369 -65.09 -5.08 1.73
C HIS A 369 -64.54 -5.79 2.97
N GLN A 370 -64.73 -7.12 3.12
CA GLN A 370 -64.07 -7.89 4.19
C GLN A 370 -62.55 -7.84 4.09
N LEU A 371 -61.98 -7.97 2.88
CA LEU A 371 -60.52 -7.92 2.68
C LEU A 371 -59.96 -6.50 2.86
N GLU A 372 -60.70 -5.47 2.48
CA GLU A 372 -60.33 -4.06 2.73
C GLU A 372 -60.31 -3.72 4.22
N VAL A 373 -61.31 -4.19 5.00
CA VAL A 373 -61.33 -4.05 6.46
C VAL A 373 -60.18 -4.85 7.10
N GLU A 374 -59.98 -6.10 6.67
CA GLU A 374 -58.87 -6.95 7.15
C GLU A 374 -57.47 -6.41 6.83
N LEU A 375 -57.31 -5.62 5.76
CA LEU A 375 -56.08 -4.91 5.44
C LEU A 375 -55.95 -3.65 6.29
N SER A 376 -57.01 -2.86 6.45
CA SER A 376 -57.04 -1.67 7.32
C SER A 376 -56.71 -2.03 8.77
N ASP A 377 -57.26 -3.12 9.30
CA ASP A 377 -57.00 -3.62 10.65
C ASP A 377 -55.55 -4.12 10.80
N ARG A 378 -54.98 -4.78 9.78
CA ARG A 378 -53.56 -5.17 9.77
C ARG A 378 -52.64 -3.95 9.70
N GLU A 379 -52.95 -2.94 8.88
CA GLU A 379 -52.18 -1.70 8.85
C GLU A 379 -52.31 -0.89 10.16
N ALA A 380 -53.46 -0.94 10.82
CA ALA A 380 -53.65 -0.35 12.15
C ALA A 380 -52.80 -1.08 13.20
N ALA A 381 -52.78 -2.42 13.17
CA ALA A 381 -51.91 -3.22 14.03
C ALA A 381 -50.41 -2.93 13.76
N HIS A 382 -49.99 -2.84 12.49
CA HIS A 382 -48.62 -2.49 12.13
C HIS A 382 -48.25 -1.07 12.58
N ARG A 383 -49.12 -0.07 12.40
CA ARG A 383 -48.94 1.28 12.96
C ARG A 383 -48.82 1.26 14.49
N GLY A 384 -49.61 0.45 15.18
CA GLY A 384 -49.51 0.23 16.63
C GLY A 384 -48.15 -0.37 17.04
N THR A 385 -47.65 -1.38 16.34
CA THR A 385 -46.32 -1.95 16.62
C THR A 385 -45.17 -1.00 16.32
N ILE A 386 -45.29 -0.16 15.28
CA ILE A 386 -44.29 0.88 14.98
C ILE A 386 -44.27 1.93 16.10
N GLN A 387 -45.43 2.42 16.55
CA GLN A 387 -45.52 3.36 17.67
C GLN A 387 -44.97 2.76 18.99
N GLN A 388 -45.14 1.46 19.23
CA GLN A 388 -44.53 0.79 20.39
C GLN A 388 -43.00 0.71 20.30
N LEU A 389 -42.45 0.51 19.10
CA LEU A 389 -41.00 0.52 18.87
C LEU A 389 -40.42 1.93 18.98
N GLU A 390 -41.11 2.94 18.46
CA GLU A 390 -40.76 4.36 18.63
C GLU A 390 -40.77 4.76 20.12
N GLN A 391 -41.81 4.36 20.86
CA GLN A 391 -41.87 4.57 22.32
C GLN A 391 -40.71 3.87 23.04
N ALA A 392 -40.39 2.63 22.69
CA ALA A 392 -39.26 1.90 23.28
C ALA A 392 -37.91 2.55 22.97
N LEU A 393 -37.74 3.14 21.78
CA LEU A 393 -36.54 3.92 21.43
C LEU A 393 -36.47 5.22 22.23
N THR A 394 -37.56 5.99 22.32
CA THR A 394 -37.57 7.22 23.14
C THR A 394 -37.32 6.95 24.62
N GLU A 395 -37.82 5.84 25.18
CA GLU A 395 -37.54 5.42 26.55
C GLU A 395 -36.08 4.96 26.73
N ARG A 396 -35.47 4.33 25.71
CA ARG A 396 -34.06 3.97 25.73
C ARG A 396 -33.18 5.21 25.68
N ASP A 397 -33.48 6.16 24.80
CA ASP A 397 -32.70 7.38 24.64
C ASP A 397 -32.88 8.31 25.86
N ARG A 398 -34.06 8.30 26.50
CA ARG A 398 -34.29 8.92 27.83
C ARG A 398 -33.38 8.32 28.90
N ARG A 399 -33.22 6.99 28.94
CA ARG A 399 -32.32 6.30 29.90
C ARG A 399 -30.83 6.52 29.60
N ILE A 400 -30.44 6.70 28.34
CA ILE A 400 -29.09 7.11 27.97
C ILE A 400 -28.84 8.52 28.51
N GLY A 401 -29.76 9.46 28.30
CA GLY A 401 -29.70 10.79 28.89
C GLY A 401 -29.65 10.80 30.42
N GLU A 402 -30.41 9.91 31.10
CA GLU A 402 -30.32 9.74 32.56
C GLU A 402 -28.93 9.27 32.99
N PHE A 403 -28.32 8.33 32.26
CA PHE A 403 -26.93 7.88 32.49
C PHE A 403 -25.91 9.01 32.28
N ASP A 404 -26.07 9.81 31.23
CA ASP A 404 -25.20 10.96 30.95
C ASP A 404 -25.34 12.04 32.05
N THR A 405 -26.54 12.28 32.58
CA THR A 405 -26.74 13.20 33.72
C THR A 405 -26.18 12.67 35.03
N LEU A 406 -26.18 11.35 35.26
CA LEU A 406 -25.52 10.72 36.41
C LEU A 406 -23.99 10.78 36.29
N ALA A 407 -23.44 10.61 35.09
CA ALA A 407 -22.02 10.78 34.83
C ALA A 407 -21.56 12.24 35.01
N ALA A 408 -22.39 13.21 34.58
CA ALA A 408 -22.16 14.63 34.84
C ALA A 408 -22.19 14.96 36.34
N ALA A 409 -23.20 14.48 37.08
CA ALA A 409 -23.29 14.70 38.53
C ALA A 409 -22.10 14.11 39.30
N GLN A 410 -21.57 12.96 38.87
CA GLN A 410 -20.34 12.39 39.46
C GLN A 410 -19.07 13.19 39.10
N ALA A 411 -19.03 13.86 37.95
CA ALA A 411 -17.94 14.79 37.62
C ALA A 411 -18.02 16.07 38.46
N ASP A 412 -19.22 16.60 38.68
CA ASP A 412 -19.46 17.76 39.52
C ASP A 412 -19.13 17.47 41.00
N GLU A 413 -19.51 16.32 41.57
CA GLU A 413 -19.10 15.91 42.92
C GLU A 413 -17.57 15.82 43.08
N VAL A 414 -16.85 15.36 42.06
CA VAL A 414 -15.38 15.33 42.06
C VAL A 414 -14.79 16.74 41.97
N GLN A 415 -15.44 17.66 41.25
CA GLN A 415 -15.00 19.04 41.15
C GLN A 415 -15.27 19.83 42.44
N ASP A 416 -16.43 19.65 43.07
CA ASP A 416 -16.77 20.19 44.39
C ASP A 416 -15.79 19.69 45.46
N ALA A 417 -15.40 18.41 45.42
CA ALA A 417 -14.38 17.86 46.32
C ALA A 417 -12.99 18.51 46.12
N LEU A 418 -12.63 18.88 44.88
CA LEU A 418 -11.39 19.61 44.59
C LEU A 418 -11.45 21.08 45.02
N GLU A 419 -12.61 21.73 44.94
CA GLU A 419 -12.83 23.09 45.45
C GLU A 419 -12.88 23.13 46.99
N ALA A 420 -13.42 22.11 47.64
CA ALA A 420 -13.32 21.91 49.09
C ALA A 420 -11.86 21.78 49.57
N CYS A 421 -11.01 21.06 48.82
CA CYS A 421 -9.57 21.00 49.10
C CYS A 421 -8.88 22.36 48.94
N ARG A 422 -9.18 23.11 47.87
CA ARG A 422 -8.60 24.45 47.63
C ARG A 422 -9.02 25.48 48.68
N THR A 423 -10.28 25.46 49.12
CA THR A 423 -10.75 26.34 50.19
C THR A 423 -10.15 25.99 51.55
N ALA A 424 -9.89 24.70 51.83
CA ALA A 424 -9.14 24.28 53.00
C ALA A 424 -7.66 24.73 52.96
N GLU A 425 -7.02 24.75 51.79
CA GLU A 425 -5.67 25.30 51.61
C GLU A 425 -5.63 26.83 51.84
N GLN A 426 -6.60 27.57 51.27
CA GLN A 426 -6.72 29.02 51.49
C GLN A 426 -6.97 29.37 52.97
N ALA A 427 -7.81 28.61 53.68
CA ALA A 427 -8.01 28.79 55.12
C ALA A 427 -6.71 28.53 55.92
N ARG A 428 -5.88 27.59 55.47
CA ARG A 428 -4.58 27.26 56.09
C ARG A 428 -3.55 28.37 55.91
N ASP A 429 -3.62 29.13 54.81
CA ASP A 429 -2.75 30.29 54.56
C ASP A 429 -3.20 31.54 55.33
N VAL A 430 -4.51 31.75 55.51
CA VAL A 430 -5.03 32.78 56.43
C VAL A 430 -4.54 32.53 57.87
N GLN A 431 -4.59 31.28 58.33
CA GLN A 431 -4.05 30.90 59.66
C GLN A 431 -2.54 31.14 59.79
N LYS A 432 -1.74 30.99 58.72
CA LYS A 432 -0.30 31.32 58.76
C LYS A 432 -0.07 32.81 59.00
N GLU A 433 -0.89 33.68 58.41
CA GLU A 433 -0.75 35.13 58.57
C GLU A 433 -1.28 35.62 59.92
N GLU A 434 -2.34 35.01 60.47
CA GLU A 434 -2.74 35.23 61.87
C GLU A 434 -1.64 34.82 62.86
N ILE A 435 -0.97 33.68 62.63
CA ILE A 435 0.19 33.23 63.41
C ILE A 435 1.37 34.22 63.28
N ARG A 436 1.55 34.86 62.12
CA ARG A 436 2.58 35.89 61.90
C ARG A 436 2.28 37.16 62.70
N VAL A 437 1.04 37.65 62.66
CA VAL A 437 0.61 38.84 63.45
C VAL A 437 0.72 38.56 64.96
N LEU A 438 0.37 37.37 65.43
CA LEU A 438 0.56 36.96 66.82
C LEU A 438 2.05 36.91 67.22
N ARG A 439 2.95 36.49 66.32
CA ARG A 439 4.40 36.52 66.55
C ARG A 439 4.96 37.96 66.65
N GLU A 440 4.44 38.90 65.85
CA GLU A 440 4.79 40.32 65.97
C GLU A 440 4.30 40.95 67.29
N HIS A 441 3.10 40.57 67.76
CA HIS A 441 2.60 41.04 69.06
C HIS A 441 3.40 40.47 70.24
N ILE A 442 3.81 39.20 70.16
CA ILE A 442 4.70 38.56 71.17
C ILE A 442 6.11 39.18 71.15
N ALA A 443 6.59 39.66 70.01
CA ALA A 443 7.89 40.34 69.92
C ALA A 443 7.91 41.67 70.70
N GLN A 444 6.78 42.37 70.81
CA GLN A 444 6.67 43.66 71.50
C GLN A 444 6.66 43.57 73.03
N GLN A 445 6.38 42.38 73.62
CA GLN A 445 6.27 42.21 75.09
C GLN A 445 7.53 41.65 75.76
N ASN A 446 8.62 41.38 75.02
CA ASN A 446 9.77 40.62 75.51
C ASN A 446 11.03 41.47 75.77
N GLU A 447 10.90 42.53 76.58
CA GLU A 447 12.00 43.44 76.93
C GLU A 447 12.58 43.27 78.37
N GLU A 448 12.35 42.14 79.06
CA GLU A 448 12.97 41.88 80.38
C GLU A 448 13.86 40.63 80.44
N LEU A 449 15.00 40.77 81.15
CA LEU A 449 16.23 40.02 80.93
C LEU A 449 16.54 38.99 82.04
N ALA A 450 16.10 37.74 81.86
CA ALA A 450 16.70 36.57 82.55
C ALA A 450 16.42 35.25 81.81
N HIS A 451 15.23 35.11 81.22
CA HIS A 451 14.83 33.90 80.49
C HIS A 451 15.54 33.76 79.11
N ARG A 452 16.16 34.85 78.63
CA ARG A 452 16.68 35.04 77.27
C ARG A 452 17.90 34.18 76.93
N ASP A 453 18.67 33.71 77.89
CA ASP A 453 19.88 32.92 77.63
C ASP A 453 19.64 31.41 77.65
N ARG A 454 18.70 30.95 78.49
CA ARG A 454 18.14 29.58 78.36
C ARG A 454 17.31 29.45 77.08
N LEU A 455 16.49 30.46 76.76
CA LEU A 455 15.78 30.50 75.49
C LEU A 455 16.75 30.59 74.30
N ARG A 456 17.81 31.41 74.31
CA ARG A 456 18.81 31.38 73.21
C ARG A 456 19.50 30.02 73.06
N ALA A 457 19.76 29.29 74.14
CA ALA A 457 20.32 27.94 74.08
C ALA A 457 19.30 26.89 73.56
N GLN A 458 18.01 27.04 73.90
CA GLN A 458 16.94 26.18 73.38
C GLN A 458 16.59 26.52 71.93
N VAL A 459 16.54 27.80 71.56
CA VAL A 459 16.36 28.30 70.20
C VAL A 459 17.51 27.84 69.31
N LYS A 460 18.78 27.94 69.74
CA LYS A 460 19.90 27.35 68.97
C LYS A 460 19.81 25.83 68.78
N LYS A 461 19.23 25.11 69.74
CA LYS A 461 18.95 23.67 69.56
C LYS A 461 17.78 23.44 68.60
N LEU A 462 16.75 24.28 68.66
CA LEU A 462 15.59 24.20 67.76
C LEU A 462 15.97 24.58 66.32
N GLU A 463 16.75 25.65 66.13
CA GLU A 463 17.41 26.03 64.87
C GLU A 463 18.22 24.86 64.32
N ALA A 464 19.13 24.27 65.11
CA ALA A 464 19.90 23.10 64.67
C ALA A 464 19.04 21.86 64.33
N THR A 465 17.91 21.64 65.02
CA THR A 465 16.95 20.60 64.61
C THR A 465 16.12 20.99 63.39
N GLN A 466 15.87 22.27 63.17
CA GLN A 466 15.10 22.80 62.05
C GLN A 466 15.94 22.81 60.76
N ASP A 467 17.22 23.16 60.85
CA ASP A 467 18.23 22.94 59.80
C ASP A 467 18.32 21.46 59.43
N ARG A 468 18.24 20.56 60.43
CA ARG A 468 18.25 19.11 60.20
C ARG A 468 16.95 18.61 59.57
N VAL A 469 15.80 19.18 59.94
CA VAL A 469 14.51 18.89 59.28
C VAL A 469 14.52 19.39 57.84
N HIS A 470 14.97 20.62 57.58
CA HIS A 470 15.09 21.15 56.22
C HIS A 470 16.09 20.34 55.36
N GLN A 471 17.20 19.85 55.92
CA GLN A 471 18.06 18.89 55.23
C GLN A 471 17.32 17.60 54.86
N LEU A 472 16.52 17.04 55.77
CA LEU A 472 15.74 15.83 55.52
C LEU A 472 14.59 16.06 54.52
N GLU A 473 13.96 17.24 54.54
CA GLU A 473 12.94 17.65 53.56
C GLU A 473 13.54 17.80 52.16
N VAL A 474 14.73 18.39 52.03
CA VAL A 474 15.48 18.46 50.77
C VAL A 474 15.90 17.06 50.31
N GLU A 475 16.49 16.24 51.19
CA GLU A 475 16.86 14.86 50.89
C GLU A 475 15.68 13.95 50.51
N LEU A 476 14.46 14.25 51.00
CA LEU A 476 13.23 13.57 50.61
C LEU A 476 12.73 14.10 49.27
N SER A 477 12.72 15.41 49.04
CA SER A 477 12.35 16.02 47.75
C SER A 477 13.25 15.55 46.61
N ASP A 478 14.56 15.47 46.84
CA ASP A 478 15.55 14.94 45.90
C ASP A 478 15.33 13.44 45.61
N ARG A 479 14.98 12.65 46.65
CA ARG A 479 14.60 11.23 46.46
C ARG A 479 13.28 11.09 45.70
N GLU A 480 12.26 11.90 45.98
CA GLU A 480 11.01 11.88 45.22
C GLU A 480 11.20 12.36 43.78
N ALA A 481 12.11 13.30 43.53
CA ALA A 481 12.48 13.72 42.18
C ALA A 481 13.19 12.59 41.43
N ALA A 482 14.13 11.89 42.08
CA ALA A 482 14.77 10.70 41.53
C ALA A 482 13.75 9.57 41.25
N HIS A 483 12.82 9.31 42.18
CA HIS A 483 11.76 8.33 41.99
C HIS A 483 10.81 8.70 40.85
N ARG A 484 10.37 9.96 40.76
CA ARG A 484 9.60 10.47 39.60
C ARG A 484 10.37 10.29 38.29
N GLY A 485 11.67 10.55 38.27
CA GLY A 485 12.53 10.28 37.11
C GLY A 485 12.57 8.79 36.72
N THR A 486 12.70 7.89 37.68
CA THR A 486 12.65 6.43 37.41
C THR A 486 11.27 5.95 36.94
N ILE A 487 10.18 6.51 37.47
CA ILE A 487 8.81 6.18 37.05
C ILE A 487 8.60 6.65 35.59
N GLN A 488 8.99 7.88 35.25
CA GLN A 488 8.91 8.39 33.87
C GLN A 488 9.78 7.61 32.88
N GLN A 489 10.92 7.04 33.33
CA GLN A 489 11.70 6.11 32.51
C GLN A 489 10.97 4.78 32.29
N LEU A 490 10.37 4.20 33.35
CA LEU A 490 9.59 2.97 33.24
C LEU A 490 8.36 3.16 32.34
N GLU A 491 7.62 4.25 32.51
CA GLU A 491 6.47 4.62 31.65
C GLU A 491 6.87 4.74 30.18
N ARG A 492 8.01 5.38 29.86
CA ARG A 492 8.55 5.39 28.50
C ARG A 492 8.86 3.99 27.98
N THR A 493 9.53 3.14 28.77
CA THR A 493 9.84 1.77 28.34
C THR A 493 8.61 0.88 28.18
N LEU A 494 7.52 1.17 28.90
CA LEU A 494 6.23 0.50 28.71
C LEU A 494 5.55 0.98 27.43
N ALA A 495 5.48 2.29 27.20
CA ALA A 495 4.94 2.85 25.95
C ALA A 495 5.71 2.36 24.71
N GLU A 496 7.05 2.28 24.78
CA GLU A 496 7.88 1.69 23.71
C GLU A 496 7.60 0.19 23.50
N ARG A 497 7.25 -0.56 24.55
CA ARG A 497 6.85 -1.97 24.42
C ARG A 497 5.45 -2.12 23.84
N ASP A 498 4.50 -1.29 24.26
CA ASP A 498 3.13 -1.32 23.78
C ASP A 498 3.05 -0.90 22.32
N GLN A 499 3.85 0.09 21.89
CA GLN A 499 4.04 0.43 20.48
C GLN A 499 4.57 -0.76 19.68
N ARG A 500 5.65 -1.43 20.14
CA ARG A 500 6.21 -2.60 19.45
C ARG A 500 5.25 -3.79 19.41
N LEU A 501 4.41 -3.96 20.44
CA LEU A 501 3.34 -4.97 20.43
C LEU A 501 2.25 -4.60 19.41
N GLY A 502 1.87 -3.33 19.32
CA GLY A 502 0.96 -2.83 18.28
C GLY A 502 1.49 -3.05 16.87
N GLU A 503 2.76 -2.72 16.61
CA GLU A 503 3.46 -2.98 15.35
C GLU A 503 3.52 -4.48 15.01
N PHE A 504 3.83 -5.32 16.00
CA PHE A 504 3.84 -6.78 15.85
C PHE A 504 2.44 -7.34 15.54
N HIS A 505 1.39 -6.87 16.23
CA HIS A 505 0.02 -7.28 15.97
C HIS A 505 -0.49 -6.81 14.60
N ALA A 506 -0.13 -5.60 14.17
CA ALA A 506 -0.44 -5.10 12.83
C ALA A 506 0.27 -5.93 11.73
N SER A 507 1.54 -6.28 11.93
CA SER A 507 2.30 -7.15 11.03
C SER A 507 1.72 -8.57 10.97
N ALA A 508 1.32 -9.14 12.12
CA ALA A 508 0.67 -10.44 12.18
C ALA A 508 -0.71 -10.44 11.48
N ALA A 509 -1.50 -9.38 11.66
CA ALA A 509 -2.78 -9.21 10.96
C ALA A 509 -2.57 -9.15 9.44
N ALA A 510 -1.63 -8.31 8.98
CA ALA A 510 -1.28 -8.21 7.56
C ALA A 510 -0.85 -9.57 6.96
N GLN A 511 -0.01 -10.34 7.66
CA GLN A 511 0.36 -11.69 7.22
C GLN A 511 -0.82 -12.66 7.18
N THR A 512 -1.79 -12.57 8.12
CA THR A 512 -3.00 -13.40 8.05
C THR A 512 -3.93 -13.02 6.91
N ASP A 513 -3.98 -11.74 6.53
CA ASP A 513 -4.76 -11.28 5.38
C ASP A 513 -4.06 -11.59 4.05
N GLU A 514 -2.72 -11.52 3.97
CA GLU A 514 -1.95 -12.05 2.83
C GLU A 514 -2.15 -13.56 2.64
N LEU A 515 -2.09 -14.35 3.72
CA LEU A 515 -2.37 -15.79 3.68
C LEU A 515 -3.81 -16.08 3.23
N ARG A 516 -4.78 -15.27 3.67
CA ARG A 516 -6.19 -15.39 3.23
C ARG A 516 -6.33 -15.04 1.75
N GLY A 517 -5.69 -13.97 1.28
CA GLY A 517 -5.66 -13.57 -0.13
C GLY A 517 -5.01 -14.63 -1.01
N ALA A 518 -3.89 -15.21 -0.57
CA ALA A 518 -3.22 -16.32 -1.25
C ALA A 518 -4.10 -17.59 -1.30
N GLN A 519 -4.81 -17.94 -0.21
CA GLN A 519 -5.77 -19.05 -0.21
C GLN A 519 -6.94 -18.80 -1.18
N GLN A 520 -7.50 -17.60 -1.21
CA GLN A 520 -8.57 -17.23 -2.15
C GLN A 520 -8.08 -17.26 -3.62
N ALA A 521 -6.86 -16.79 -3.89
CA ALA A 521 -6.25 -16.87 -5.21
C ALA A 521 -6.01 -18.33 -5.66
N CYS A 522 -5.56 -19.20 -4.75
CA CYS A 522 -5.44 -20.64 -5.01
C CYS A 522 -6.80 -21.30 -5.32
N GLN A 523 -7.84 -20.99 -4.54
CA GLN A 523 -9.20 -21.51 -4.77
C GLN A 523 -9.78 -21.02 -6.11
N ALA A 524 -9.57 -19.76 -6.48
CA ALA A 524 -9.97 -19.23 -7.78
C ALA A 524 -9.20 -19.90 -8.94
N ALA A 525 -7.90 -20.17 -8.75
CA ALA A 525 -7.10 -20.89 -9.73
C ALA A 525 -7.49 -22.38 -9.87
N GLU A 526 -7.94 -23.02 -8.78
CA GLU A 526 -8.52 -24.37 -8.82
C GLU A 526 -9.86 -24.38 -9.56
N GLN A 527 -10.76 -23.42 -9.29
CA GLN A 527 -12.02 -23.29 -10.02
C GLN A 527 -11.80 -23.04 -11.53
N ALA A 528 -10.86 -22.16 -11.89
CA ALA A 528 -10.48 -21.93 -13.30
C ALA A 528 -9.86 -23.18 -13.96
N ARG A 529 -9.15 -24.03 -13.20
CA ARG A 529 -8.66 -25.33 -13.68
C ARG A 529 -9.78 -26.33 -13.92
N GLU A 530 -10.81 -26.38 -13.06
CA GLU A 530 -11.95 -27.27 -13.30
C GLU A 530 -12.79 -26.80 -14.50
N VAL A 531 -12.98 -25.48 -14.68
CA VAL A 531 -13.63 -24.93 -15.89
C VAL A 531 -12.84 -25.32 -17.14
N SER A 532 -11.52 -25.10 -17.17
CA SER A 532 -10.70 -25.45 -18.35
C SER A 532 -10.61 -26.97 -18.60
N LYS A 533 -10.74 -27.81 -17.57
CA LYS A 533 -10.88 -29.28 -17.75
C LYS A 533 -12.19 -29.64 -18.44
N GLU A 534 -13.30 -29.00 -18.07
CA GLU A 534 -14.60 -29.28 -18.70
C GLU A 534 -14.65 -28.70 -20.13
N GLU A 535 -14.03 -27.54 -20.39
CA GLU A 535 -13.82 -27.04 -21.76
C GLU A 535 -12.99 -28.03 -22.61
N ILE A 536 -11.86 -28.53 -22.08
CA ILE A 536 -11.04 -29.55 -22.75
C ILE A 536 -11.84 -30.86 -22.96
N ARG A 537 -12.73 -31.22 -22.05
CA ARG A 537 -13.61 -32.38 -22.21
C ARG A 537 -14.64 -32.15 -23.33
N VAL A 538 -15.31 -31.00 -23.35
CA VAL A 538 -16.27 -30.64 -24.41
C VAL A 538 -15.58 -30.60 -25.77
N LEU A 539 -14.37 -30.02 -25.85
CA LEU A 539 -13.56 -30.05 -27.07
C LEU A 539 -13.18 -31.47 -27.49
N ARG A 540 -12.86 -32.37 -26.54
CA ARG A 540 -12.62 -33.80 -26.85
C ARG A 540 -13.88 -34.50 -27.35
N GLU A 541 -15.04 -34.26 -26.76
CA GLU A 541 -16.32 -34.82 -27.23
C GLU A 541 -16.69 -34.28 -28.62
N GLN A 542 -16.45 -32.99 -28.91
CA GLN A 542 -16.60 -32.42 -30.25
C GLN A 542 -15.62 -33.04 -31.27
N ILE A 543 -14.36 -33.25 -30.88
CA ILE A 543 -13.37 -33.93 -31.72
C ILE A 543 -13.81 -35.37 -32.03
N VAL A 544 -14.37 -36.11 -31.07
CA VAL A 544 -14.91 -37.46 -31.32
C VAL A 544 -16.06 -37.42 -32.34
N ARG A 545 -17.02 -36.50 -32.20
CA ARG A 545 -18.11 -36.33 -33.17
C ARG A 545 -17.61 -36.00 -34.58
N LEU A 546 -16.61 -35.13 -34.70
CA LEU A 546 -15.97 -34.82 -35.99
C LEU A 546 -15.25 -36.04 -36.59
N HIS A 547 -14.72 -36.96 -35.77
CA HIS A 547 -14.16 -38.23 -36.26
C HIS A 547 -15.25 -39.22 -36.72
N GLU A 548 -16.42 -39.23 -36.05
CA GLU A 548 -17.58 -40.00 -36.49
C GLU A 548 -18.13 -39.48 -37.83
N GLU A 549 -18.29 -38.15 -37.98
CA GLU A 549 -18.68 -37.52 -39.25
C GLU A 549 -17.67 -37.78 -40.40
N LEU A 550 -16.37 -37.88 -40.09
CA LEU A 550 -15.35 -38.29 -41.06
C LEU A 550 -15.49 -39.77 -41.46
N ALA A 551 -15.86 -40.66 -40.52
CA ALA A 551 -16.11 -42.08 -40.83
C ALA A 551 -17.36 -42.26 -41.72
N ASP A 552 -18.42 -41.48 -41.50
CA ASP A 552 -19.58 -41.43 -42.39
C ASP A 552 -19.18 -40.93 -43.79
N ARG A 553 -18.23 -39.99 -43.87
CA ARG A 553 -17.70 -39.48 -45.14
C ARG A 553 -16.90 -40.53 -45.92
N ASP A 554 -16.15 -41.38 -45.23
CA ASP A 554 -15.50 -42.56 -45.84
C ASP A 554 -16.55 -43.61 -46.27
N HIS A 555 -17.63 -43.77 -45.51
CA HIS A 555 -18.76 -44.64 -45.89
C HIS A 555 -19.47 -44.14 -47.17
N ILE A 556 -19.60 -42.82 -47.32
CA ILE A 556 -20.08 -42.18 -48.55
C ILE A 556 -19.09 -42.40 -49.71
N ARG A 557 -17.77 -42.31 -49.49
CA ARG A 557 -16.75 -42.59 -50.52
C ARG A 557 -16.87 -44.03 -51.05
N VAL A 558 -16.97 -45.02 -50.17
CA VAL A 558 -17.19 -46.44 -50.56
C VAL A 558 -18.52 -46.64 -51.32
N ARG A 559 -19.53 -45.80 -51.07
CA ARG A 559 -20.77 -45.80 -51.87
C ARG A 559 -20.61 -45.11 -53.22
N MET A 560 -19.77 -44.08 -53.34
CA MET A 560 -19.43 -43.47 -54.63
C MET A 560 -18.65 -44.44 -55.52
N GLU A 561 -17.62 -45.13 -55.01
CA GLU A 561 -16.86 -46.16 -55.76
C GLU A 561 -17.76 -47.29 -56.27
N LYS A 562 -18.81 -47.66 -55.53
CA LYS A 562 -19.84 -48.63 -55.95
C LYS A 562 -20.80 -48.07 -57.00
N LEU A 563 -20.99 -46.75 -57.07
CA LEU A 563 -21.79 -46.09 -58.10
C LEU A 563 -20.96 -45.87 -59.37
N GLU A 564 -19.69 -45.52 -59.26
CA GLU A 564 -18.76 -45.40 -60.40
C GLU A 564 -18.59 -46.76 -61.10
N SER A 565 -18.32 -47.83 -60.35
CA SER A 565 -18.26 -49.19 -60.92
C SER A 565 -19.60 -49.69 -61.48
N ALA A 566 -20.74 -49.12 -61.04
CA ALA A 566 -22.04 -49.34 -61.67
C ALA A 566 -22.24 -48.50 -62.94
N GLN A 567 -21.70 -47.28 -63.00
CA GLN A 567 -21.67 -46.44 -64.20
C GLN A 567 -20.78 -47.05 -65.28
N ASP A 568 -19.60 -47.57 -64.94
CA ASP A 568 -18.74 -48.33 -65.86
C ASP A 568 -19.49 -49.54 -66.46
N ARG A 569 -20.28 -50.24 -65.63
CA ARG A 569 -21.13 -51.36 -66.07
C ARG A 569 -22.24 -50.90 -67.01
N VAL A 570 -22.84 -49.73 -66.78
CA VAL A 570 -23.84 -49.13 -67.67
C VAL A 570 -23.19 -48.71 -68.99
N HIS A 571 -22.05 -48.02 -68.98
CA HIS A 571 -21.31 -47.67 -70.19
C HIS A 571 -20.88 -48.89 -71.00
N GLN A 572 -20.47 -49.99 -70.35
CA GLN A 572 -20.21 -51.27 -71.04
C GLN A 572 -21.48 -51.79 -71.75
N LEU A 573 -22.64 -51.75 -71.09
CA LEU A 573 -23.91 -52.16 -71.68
C LEU A 573 -24.38 -51.21 -72.81
N GLU A 574 -24.13 -49.91 -72.69
CA GLU A 574 -24.42 -48.92 -73.73
C GLU A 574 -23.53 -49.12 -74.97
N VAL A 575 -22.24 -49.44 -74.79
CA VAL A 575 -21.33 -49.84 -75.88
C VAL A 575 -21.80 -51.15 -76.52
N GLU A 576 -22.13 -52.17 -75.73
CA GLU A 576 -22.69 -53.43 -76.26
C GLU A 576 -24.01 -53.22 -77.02
N LEU A 577 -24.88 -52.29 -76.57
CA LEU A 577 -26.12 -51.95 -77.27
C LEU A 577 -25.82 -51.20 -78.57
N SER A 578 -24.89 -50.24 -78.57
CA SER A 578 -24.42 -49.55 -79.77
C SER A 578 -23.82 -50.52 -80.80
N ASP A 579 -23.04 -51.51 -80.36
CA ASP A 579 -22.47 -52.55 -81.22
C ASP A 579 -23.55 -53.49 -81.77
N ARG A 580 -24.55 -53.86 -80.97
CA ARG A 580 -25.73 -54.61 -81.44
C ARG A 580 -26.57 -53.78 -82.41
N GLU A 581 -26.77 -52.48 -82.18
CA GLU A 581 -27.45 -51.57 -83.10
C GLU A 581 -26.66 -51.34 -84.39
N ALA A 582 -25.33 -51.34 -84.35
CA ALA A 582 -24.49 -51.30 -85.53
C ALA A 582 -24.59 -52.59 -86.35
N ALA A 583 -24.60 -53.75 -85.69
CA ALA A 583 -24.88 -55.04 -86.32
C ALA A 583 -26.29 -55.09 -86.93
N HIS A 584 -27.31 -54.61 -86.21
CA HIS A 584 -28.68 -54.50 -86.70
C HIS A 584 -28.80 -53.54 -87.89
N ARG A 585 -28.13 -52.38 -87.86
CA ARG A 585 -28.01 -51.47 -89.01
C ARG A 585 -27.34 -52.15 -90.20
N GLY A 586 -26.29 -52.95 -89.98
CA GLY A 586 -25.67 -53.76 -91.03
C GLY A 586 -26.64 -54.77 -91.65
N THR A 587 -27.44 -55.48 -90.83
CA THR A 587 -28.47 -56.40 -91.34
C THR A 587 -29.64 -55.69 -92.01
N LEU A 588 -30.05 -54.52 -91.52
CA LEU A 588 -31.06 -53.68 -92.16
C LEU A 588 -30.57 -53.18 -93.51
N GLN A 589 -29.32 -52.73 -93.62
CA GLN A 589 -28.74 -52.28 -94.89
C GLN A 589 -28.63 -53.43 -95.92
N GLN A 590 -28.38 -54.67 -95.47
CA GLN A 590 -28.45 -55.86 -96.33
C GLN A 590 -29.89 -56.18 -96.77
N LEU A 591 -30.88 -56.02 -95.87
CA LEU A 591 -32.29 -56.19 -96.21
C LEU A 591 -32.81 -55.07 -97.12
N GLU A 592 -32.35 -53.82 -96.95
CA GLU A 592 -32.64 -52.68 -97.81
C GLU A 592 -32.02 -52.86 -99.20
N GLN A 593 -30.84 -53.46 -99.32
CA GLN A 593 -30.27 -53.84 -100.62
C GLN A 593 -31.11 -54.94 -101.30
N ALA A 594 -31.56 -55.95 -100.55
CA ALA A 594 -32.46 -56.99 -101.07
C ALA A 594 -33.88 -56.46 -101.40
N LEU A 595 -34.34 -55.44 -100.67
CA LEU A 595 -35.57 -54.72 -100.98
C LEU A 595 -35.40 -53.83 -102.20
N ALA A 596 -34.29 -53.11 -102.36
CA ALA A 596 -34.00 -52.34 -103.58
C ALA A 596 -33.91 -53.24 -104.82
N GLU A 597 -33.41 -54.48 -104.70
CA GLU A 597 -33.49 -55.48 -105.78
C GLU A 597 -34.93 -55.98 -106.04
N ARG A 598 -35.79 -56.04 -105.02
CA ARG A 598 -37.24 -56.31 -105.20
C ARG A 598 -37.97 -55.12 -105.81
N ASP A 599 -37.72 -53.91 -105.36
CA ASP A 599 -38.37 -52.69 -105.81
C ASP A 599 -37.98 -52.35 -107.25
N ARG A 600 -36.75 -52.70 -107.66
CA ARG A 600 -36.33 -52.69 -109.06
C ARG A 600 -37.09 -53.69 -109.93
N ARG A 601 -37.56 -54.81 -109.37
CA ARG A 601 -38.45 -55.78 -110.05
C ARG A 601 -39.92 -55.38 -109.98
N ILE A 602 -40.35 -54.70 -108.91
CA ILE A 602 -41.73 -54.20 -108.73
C ILE A 602 -41.97 -52.98 -109.63
N SER A 603 -40.98 -52.10 -109.80
CA SER A 603 -41.05 -50.96 -110.72
C SER A 603 -41.19 -51.35 -112.20
N GLU A 604 -40.89 -52.59 -112.58
CA GLU A 604 -41.22 -53.15 -113.90
C GLU A 604 -42.72 -53.52 -114.00
N PHE A 605 -43.36 -53.92 -112.90
CA PHE A 605 -44.80 -54.24 -112.82
C PHE A 605 -45.70 -53.02 -112.60
N ASP A 606 -45.23 -52.00 -111.87
CA ASP A 606 -46.03 -50.81 -111.50
C ASP A 606 -46.33 -49.87 -112.68
N SER A 607 -45.73 -50.10 -113.85
CA SER A 607 -46.01 -49.36 -115.08
C SER A 607 -47.44 -49.55 -115.65
N LEU A 608 -48.27 -50.39 -115.01
CA LEU A 608 -49.63 -50.73 -115.46
C LEU A 608 -50.77 -50.39 -114.47
N ALA A 609 -50.50 -49.78 -113.32
CA ALA A 609 -51.50 -49.54 -112.26
C ALA A 609 -51.86 -48.05 -112.02
N ALA A 610 -51.75 -47.20 -113.04
CA ALA A 610 -51.96 -45.74 -112.94
C ALA A 610 -53.43 -45.27 -113.12
N VAL A 611 -54.39 -45.95 -112.48
CA VAL A 611 -55.78 -45.50 -112.22
C VAL A 611 -56.20 -46.25 -110.94
N GLN A 612 -56.54 -45.64 -109.81
CA GLN A 612 -57.49 -44.55 -109.58
C GLN A 612 -57.00 -43.58 -108.49
N ALA A 613 -57.28 -42.29 -108.66
CA ALA A 613 -57.19 -41.29 -107.60
C ALA A 613 -58.61 -40.88 -107.21
N ASP A 614 -58.93 -40.97 -105.90
CA ASP A 614 -60.02 -40.22 -105.25
C ASP A 614 -59.98 -40.32 -103.69
N GLU A 615 -59.24 -41.26 -103.09
CA GLU A 615 -59.15 -41.39 -101.61
C GLU A 615 -58.17 -40.41 -100.90
N VAL A 616 -57.46 -39.55 -101.64
CA VAL A 616 -56.42 -38.66 -101.07
C VAL A 616 -57.00 -37.34 -100.52
N GLN A 617 -58.21 -36.95 -100.92
CA GLN A 617 -58.79 -35.65 -100.59
C GLN A 617 -59.15 -35.53 -99.09
N ASP A 618 -59.82 -36.53 -98.52
CA ASP A 618 -60.28 -36.53 -97.11
C ASP A 618 -59.12 -36.60 -96.10
N ALA A 619 -58.02 -37.28 -96.46
CA ALA A 619 -56.83 -37.37 -95.61
C ALA A 619 -56.11 -36.03 -95.44
N LEU A 620 -56.17 -35.14 -96.44
CA LEU A 620 -55.51 -33.83 -96.41
C LEU A 620 -56.22 -32.81 -95.51
N GLU A 621 -57.55 -32.91 -95.37
CA GLU A 621 -58.30 -32.03 -94.46
C GLU A 621 -58.13 -32.44 -92.98
N ALA A 622 -58.03 -33.74 -92.71
CA ALA A 622 -57.65 -34.26 -91.40
C ALA A 622 -56.21 -33.84 -91.00
N SER A 623 -55.27 -33.83 -91.94
CA SER A 623 -53.89 -33.36 -91.68
C SER A 623 -53.84 -31.88 -91.30
N ARG A 624 -54.60 -31.01 -91.97
CA ARG A 624 -54.62 -29.56 -91.72
C ARG A 624 -55.18 -29.19 -90.35
N THR A 625 -56.22 -29.88 -89.90
CA THR A 625 -56.79 -29.68 -88.56
C THR A 625 -55.83 -30.17 -87.46
N ALA A 626 -55.11 -31.26 -87.69
CA ALA A 626 -54.07 -31.74 -86.79
C ALA A 626 -52.84 -30.80 -86.72
N GLU A 627 -52.46 -30.15 -87.82
CA GLU A 627 -51.40 -29.13 -87.83
C GLU A 627 -51.79 -27.86 -87.05
N GLN A 628 -53.03 -27.38 -87.22
CA GLN A 628 -53.53 -26.22 -86.46
C GLN A 628 -53.54 -26.48 -84.95
N ALA A 629 -53.93 -27.69 -84.51
CA ALA A 629 -53.85 -28.08 -83.10
C ALA A 629 -52.41 -28.17 -82.58
N ARG A 630 -51.45 -28.59 -83.42
CA ARG A 630 -50.02 -28.65 -83.07
C ARG A 630 -49.39 -27.26 -82.92
N GLU A 631 -49.77 -26.27 -83.73
CA GLU A 631 -49.26 -24.91 -83.56
C GLU A 631 -49.79 -24.25 -82.29
N VAL A 632 -51.06 -24.49 -81.91
CA VAL A 632 -51.59 -24.05 -80.61
C VAL A 632 -50.80 -24.66 -79.45
N MET A 633 -50.59 -25.99 -79.46
CA MET A 633 -49.77 -26.66 -78.43
C MET A 633 -48.31 -26.18 -78.39
N LYS A 634 -47.71 -25.82 -79.54
CA LYS A 634 -46.35 -25.23 -79.57
C LYS A 634 -46.31 -23.88 -78.89
N GLU A 635 -47.31 -23.03 -79.09
CA GLU A 635 -47.37 -21.70 -78.46
C GLU A 635 -47.69 -21.81 -76.96
N GLU A 636 -48.55 -22.75 -76.54
CA GLU A 636 -48.73 -23.09 -75.12
C GLU A 636 -47.42 -23.57 -74.47
N ILE A 637 -46.69 -24.47 -75.13
CA ILE A 637 -45.36 -24.94 -74.67
C ILE A 637 -44.36 -23.78 -74.62
N ARG A 638 -44.43 -22.82 -75.55
CA ARG A 638 -43.58 -21.62 -75.55
C ARG A 638 -43.87 -20.74 -74.34
N VAL A 639 -45.13 -20.41 -74.09
CA VAL A 639 -45.56 -19.61 -72.92
C VAL A 639 -45.16 -20.29 -71.62
N LEU A 640 -45.36 -21.60 -71.49
CA LEU A 640 -44.95 -22.36 -70.30
C LEU A 640 -43.43 -22.37 -70.10
N ARG A 641 -42.63 -22.49 -71.18
CA ARG A 641 -41.16 -22.37 -71.11
C ARG A 641 -40.71 -20.98 -70.68
N GLU A 642 -41.39 -19.93 -71.14
CA GLU A 642 -41.09 -18.55 -70.78
C GLU A 642 -41.43 -18.25 -69.31
N GLN A 643 -42.56 -18.78 -68.80
CA GLN A 643 -42.91 -18.76 -67.38
C GLN A 643 -41.90 -19.54 -66.51
N ILE A 644 -41.44 -20.71 -66.97
CA ILE A 644 -40.39 -21.48 -66.27
C ILE A 644 -39.06 -20.71 -66.26
N ALA A 645 -38.69 -20.02 -67.34
CA ALA A 645 -37.50 -19.19 -67.39
C ALA A 645 -37.57 -18.03 -66.37
N GLN A 646 -38.71 -17.33 -66.31
CA GLN A 646 -38.95 -16.25 -65.34
C GLN A 646 -38.89 -16.75 -63.88
N LEU A 647 -39.46 -17.93 -63.59
CA LEU A 647 -39.39 -18.55 -62.26
C LEU A 647 -37.95 -18.96 -61.88
N ASN A 648 -37.18 -19.49 -62.83
CA ASN A 648 -35.77 -19.84 -62.61
C ASN A 648 -34.90 -18.60 -62.37
N GLU A 649 -35.18 -17.48 -63.04
CA GLU A 649 -34.50 -16.20 -62.80
C GLU A 649 -34.82 -15.64 -61.40
N GLY A 650 -36.07 -15.76 -60.96
CA GLY A 650 -36.49 -15.43 -59.59
C GLY A 650 -35.80 -16.30 -58.52
N LEU A 651 -35.63 -17.60 -58.79
CA LEU A 651 -34.85 -18.50 -57.92
C LEU A 651 -33.37 -18.10 -57.86
N ALA A 652 -32.74 -17.81 -59.00
CA ALA A 652 -31.36 -17.34 -59.05
C ALA A 652 -31.16 -16.00 -58.29
N HIS A 653 -32.13 -15.09 -58.34
CA HIS A 653 -32.12 -13.88 -57.52
C HIS A 653 -32.18 -14.19 -56.01
N ARG A 654 -33.05 -15.13 -55.60
CA ARG A 654 -33.16 -15.57 -54.20
C ARG A 654 -31.87 -16.22 -53.68
N ASP A 655 -31.16 -16.98 -54.51
CA ASP A 655 -29.91 -17.60 -54.11
C ASP A 655 -28.75 -16.60 -54.05
N ARG A 656 -28.74 -15.57 -54.92
CA ARG A 656 -27.82 -14.41 -54.77
C ARG A 656 -28.08 -13.62 -53.49
N LEU A 657 -29.36 -13.43 -53.09
CA LEU A 657 -29.70 -12.81 -51.82
C LEU A 657 -29.23 -13.66 -50.63
N ARG A 658 -29.47 -14.98 -50.65
CA ARG A 658 -28.96 -15.91 -49.62
C ARG A 658 -27.44 -15.83 -49.48
N ALA A 659 -26.71 -15.75 -50.59
CA ALA A 659 -25.25 -15.59 -50.59
C ALA A 659 -24.78 -14.21 -50.09
N ARG A 660 -25.58 -13.13 -50.22
CA ARG A 660 -25.29 -11.84 -49.56
C ARG A 660 -25.56 -11.91 -48.07
N VAL A 661 -26.66 -12.53 -47.63
CA VAL A 661 -26.98 -12.74 -46.21
C VAL A 661 -25.88 -13.53 -45.51
N GLN A 662 -25.45 -14.67 -46.06
CA GLN A 662 -24.34 -15.46 -45.50
C GLN A 662 -23.01 -14.69 -45.40
N LYS A 663 -22.75 -13.75 -46.30
CA LYS A 663 -21.58 -12.86 -46.21
C LYS A 663 -21.74 -11.83 -45.09
N LEU A 664 -22.95 -11.29 -44.91
CA LEU A 664 -23.25 -10.36 -43.82
C LEU A 664 -23.18 -11.04 -42.45
N GLU A 665 -23.72 -12.25 -42.33
CA GLU A 665 -23.60 -13.12 -41.14
C GLU A 665 -22.12 -13.36 -40.80
N ALA A 666 -21.29 -13.79 -41.78
CA ALA A 666 -19.86 -13.98 -41.56
C ALA A 666 -19.09 -12.69 -41.19
N THR A 667 -19.50 -11.52 -41.70
CA THR A 667 -18.93 -10.23 -41.25
C THR A 667 -19.40 -9.86 -39.85
N GLN A 668 -20.65 -10.18 -39.48
CA GLN A 668 -21.20 -9.93 -38.15
C GLN A 668 -20.49 -10.80 -37.10
N ASP A 669 -20.28 -12.08 -37.38
CA ASP A 669 -19.46 -12.99 -36.55
C ASP A 669 -18.05 -12.43 -36.35
N ARG A 670 -17.44 -11.86 -37.40
CA ARG A 670 -16.10 -11.26 -37.30
C ARG A 670 -16.10 -9.96 -36.48
N VAL A 671 -17.16 -9.16 -36.54
CA VAL A 671 -17.33 -7.98 -35.66
C VAL A 671 -17.49 -8.43 -34.21
N HIS A 672 -18.33 -9.43 -33.92
CA HIS A 672 -18.52 -9.96 -32.57
C HIS A 672 -17.20 -10.52 -31.99
N GLN A 673 -16.39 -11.22 -32.80
CA GLN A 673 -15.04 -11.64 -32.40
C GLN A 673 -14.13 -10.46 -32.05
N LEU A 674 -14.16 -9.37 -32.84
CA LEU A 674 -13.36 -8.18 -32.58
C LEU A 674 -13.83 -7.41 -31.34
N GLU A 675 -15.14 -7.37 -31.07
CA GLU A 675 -15.72 -6.78 -29.86
C GLU A 675 -15.30 -7.56 -28.61
N VAL A 676 -15.33 -8.91 -28.66
CA VAL A 676 -14.80 -9.76 -27.58
C VAL A 676 -13.29 -9.54 -27.39
N GLU A 677 -12.51 -9.58 -28.48
CA GLU A 677 -11.07 -9.30 -28.43
C GLU A 677 -10.74 -7.90 -27.87
N LEU A 678 -11.58 -6.89 -28.10
CA LEU A 678 -11.42 -5.54 -27.54
C LEU A 678 -11.81 -5.51 -26.05
N SER A 679 -12.93 -6.13 -25.68
CA SER A 679 -13.36 -6.28 -24.28
C SER A 679 -12.29 -6.98 -23.44
N ASP A 680 -11.68 -8.05 -23.95
CA ASP A 680 -10.60 -8.79 -23.28
C ASP A 680 -9.34 -7.93 -23.14
N ARG A 681 -8.97 -7.16 -24.18
CA ARG A 681 -7.86 -6.20 -24.10
C ARG A 681 -8.13 -5.08 -23.10
N GLU A 682 -9.34 -4.53 -23.06
CA GLU A 682 -9.74 -3.54 -22.05
C GLU A 682 -9.77 -4.12 -20.63
N ALA A 683 -10.18 -5.39 -20.46
CA ALA A 683 -10.10 -6.08 -19.18
C ALA A 683 -8.64 -6.26 -18.73
N ALA A 684 -7.75 -6.68 -19.64
CA ALA A 684 -6.31 -6.75 -19.39
C ALA A 684 -5.72 -5.38 -19.04
N HIS A 685 -6.07 -4.32 -19.78
CA HIS A 685 -5.63 -2.95 -19.48
C HIS A 685 -6.14 -2.46 -18.12
N ARG A 686 -7.42 -2.69 -17.78
CA ARG A 686 -7.97 -2.42 -16.43
C ARG A 686 -7.19 -3.16 -15.34
N GLY A 687 -6.84 -4.43 -15.56
CA GLY A 687 -5.98 -5.20 -14.65
C GLY A 687 -4.58 -4.58 -14.48
N THR A 688 -3.93 -4.14 -15.57
CA THR A 688 -2.62 -3.46 -15.48
C THR A 688 -2.70 -2.10 -14.79
N ILE A 689 -3.80 -1.36 -14.96
CA ILE A 689 -4.03 -0.07 -14.26
C ILE A 689 -4.19 -0.32 -12.76
N GLN A 690 -5.01 -1.30 -12.35
CA GLN A 690 -5.19 -1.66 -10.94
C GLN A 690 -3.87 -2.12 -10.29
N GLN A 691 -3.02 -2.86 -11.01
CA GLN A 691 -1.69 -3.24 -10.52
C GLN A 691 -0.76 -2.02 -10.34
N LEU A 692 -0.82 -1.03 -11.24
CA LEU A 692 -0.06 0.21 -11.12
C LEU A 692 -0.58 1.09 -9.98
N GLU A 693 -1.90 1.17 -9.80
CA GLU A 693 -2.53 1.88 -8.67
C GLU A 693 -2.15 1.24 -7.34
N GLN A 694 -2.19 -0.09 -7.23
CA GLN A 694 -1.70 -0.83 -6.06
C GLN A 694 -0.21 -0.52 -5.78
N ALA A 695 0.64 -0.59 -6.80
CA ALA A 695 2.07 -0.28 -6.67
C ALA A 695 2.34 1.20 -6.31
N LEU A 696 1.47 2.13 -6.70
CA LEU A 696 1.53 3.52 -6.24
C LEU A 696 1.11 3.64 -4.77
N THR A 697 -0.02 3.05 -4.36
CA THR A 697 -0.45 3.09 -2.96
C THR A 697 0.55 2.44 -2.01
N GLU A 698 1.24 1.36 -2.44
CA GLU A 698 2.31 0.75 -1.64
C GLU A 698 3.56 1.64 -1.58
N ARG A 699 3.89 2.37 -2.66
CA ARG A 699 4.97 3.36 -2.63
C ARG A 699 4.63 4.53 -1.70
N ASP A 700 3.41 5.03 -1.73
CA ASP A 700 2.96 6.15 -0.88
C ASP A 700 2.97 5.71 0.59
N ARG A 701 2.47 4.51 0.90
CA ARG A 701 2.61 3.89 2.22
C ARG A 701 4.08 3.79 2.68
N ARG A 702 4.99 3.33 1.81
CA ARG A 702 6.43 3.27 2.13
C ARG A 702 7.06 4.65 2.30
N ILE A 703 6.53 5.68 1.64
CA ILE A 703 6.95 7.08 1.86
C ILE A 703 6.49 7.55 3.23
N ASP A 704 5.23 7.29 3.61
CA ASP A 704 4.68 7.63 4.93
C ASP A 704 5.43 6.91 6.06
N GLU A 705 5.80 5.63 5.89
CA GLU A 705 6.64 4.87 6.83
C GLU A 705 8.06 5.47 6.99
N LEU A 706 8.56 6.22 6.00
CA LEU A 706 9.85 6.92 6.08
C LEU A 706 9.75 8.32 6.70
N VAL A 707 8.55 8.91 6.83
CA VAL A 707 8.37 10.24 7.45
C VAL A 707 8.78 10.26 8.93
N PRO A 708 8.41 9.28 9.79
CA PRO A 708 8.92 9.20 11.16
C PRO A 708 10.45 9.05 11.22
N ALA A 709 11.05 8.29 10.30
CA ALA A 709 12.50 8.11 10.24
C ALA A 709 13.23 9.44 9.90
N ALA A 710 12.64 10.28 9.05
CA ALA A 710 13.16 11.62 8.77
C ALA A 710 13.09 12.56 9.99
N HIS A 711 12.02 12.48 10.79
CA HIS A 711 11.91 13.24 12.05
C HIS A 711 12.94 12.77 13.08
N LEU A 712 13.09 11.45 13.26
CA LEU A 712 14.12 10.87 14.13
C LEU A 712 15.54 11.28 13.70
N LEU A 713 15.83 11.29 12.40
CA LEU A 713 17.11 11.81 11.89
C LEU A 713 17.31 13.29 12.23
N HIS A 714 16.28 14.12 12.09
CA HIS A 714 16.35 15.54 12.47
C HIS A 714 16.59 15.74 13.98
N GLU A 715 15.94 14.95 14.84
CA GLU A 715 16.17 14.93 16.28
C GLU A 715 17.60 14.49 16.63
N LYS A 716 18.12 13.43 15.97
CA LYS A 716 19.52 13.00 16.18
C LYS A 716 20.51 14.05 15.68
N GLU A 717 20.27 14.70 14.55
CA GLU A 717 21.08 15.84 14.09
C GLU A 717 21.04 17.02 15.07
N ALA A 718 19.89 17.33 15.65
CA ALA A 718 19.76 18.38 16.67
C ALA A 718 20.55 18.03 17.93
N ALA A 719 20.43 16.79 18.41
CA ALA A 719 21.19 16.28 19.56
C ALA A 719 22.71 16.26 19.30
N ILE A 720 23.16 15.90 18.08
CA ILE A 720 24.57 15.98 17.68
C ILE A 720 25.04 17.44 17.69
N LYS A 721 24.30 18.37 17.09
CA LYS A 721 24.63 19.81 17.10
C LYS A 721 24.67 20.40 18.53
N GLU A 722 23.85 19.89 19.44
CA GLU A 722 23.89 20.27 20.85
C GLU A 722 25.09 19.68 21.59
N TRP A 723 25.40 18.40 21.36
CA TRP A 723 26.61 17.75 21.88
C TRP A 723 27.89 18.42 21.38
N GLU A 724 27.96 18.79 20.09
CA GLU A 724 29.08 19.56 19.53
C GLU A 724 29.25 20.90 20.25
N ARG A 725 28.14 21.63 20.54
CA ARG A 725 28.19 22.89 21.28
C ARG A 725 28.67 22.71 22.72
N THR A 726 28.24 21.66 23.42
CA THR A 726 28.70 21.38 24.79
C THR A 726 30.15 20.93 24.81
N HIS A 727 30.58 20.12 23.83
CA HIS A 727 31.96 19.67 23.68
C HIS A 727 32.90 20.83 23.35
N VAL A 728 32.53 21.73 22.43
CA VAL A 728 33.33 22.93 22.12
C VAL A 728 33.47 23.85 23.33
N ARG A 729 32.41 24.02 24.14
CA ARG A 729 32.50 24.78 25.40
C ARG A 729 33.45 24.11 26.40
N ALA A 730 33.29 22.81 26.64
CA ALA A 730 34.17 22.06 27.54
C ALA A 730 35.65 22.10 27.09
N MET A 731 35.91 22.06 25.78
CA MET A 731 37.25 22.25 25.22
C MET A 731 37.79 23.66 25.48
N GLN A 732 36.96 24.71 25.31
CA GLN A 732 37.35 26.10 25.61
C GLN A 732 37.62 26.31 27.11
N ASP A 733 36.84 25.69 27.98
CA ASP A 733 37.04 25.75 29.43
C ASP A 733 38.35 25.02 29.83
N LEU A 734 38.62 23.85 29.27
CA LEU A 734 39.89 23.12 29.48
C LEU A 734 41.11 23.86 28.91
N GLU A 735 40.98 24.52 27.75
CA GLU A 735 42.03 25.40 27.22
C GLU A 735 42.26 26.62 28.13
N ALA A 736 41.20 27.19 28.71
CA ALA A 736 41.29 28.28 29.68
C ALA A 736 41.88 27.83 31.03
N GLU A 737 41.69 26.58 31.45
CA GLU A 737 42.38 26.00 32.60
C GLU A 737 43.85 25.69 32.29
N ALA A 738 44.15 25.17 31.11
CA ALA A 738 45.52 24.92 30.67
C ALA A 738 46.35 26.20 30.59
N THR A 739 45.79 27.32 30.11
CA THR A 739 46.50 28.62 30.11
C THR A 739 46.74 29.13 31.52
N LYS A 740 45.76 29.06 32.43
CA LYS A 740 45.96 29.41 33.86
C LYS A 740 47.04 28.55 34.53
N LEU A 741 47.04 27.24 34.26
CA LEU A 741 48.08 26.34 34.78
C LEU A 741 49.45 26.70 34.20
N GLN A 742 49.54 26.99 32.91
CA GLN A 742 50.78 27.43 32.27
C GLN A 742 51.30 28.75 32.85
N GLU A 743 50.43 29.74 33.09
CA GLU A 743 50.76 30.96 33.82
C GLU A 743 51.31 30.64 35.22
N SER A 744 50.64 29.76 35.98
CA SER A 744 51.09 29.34 37.31
C SER A 744 52.47 28.66 37.29
N CYS A 745 52.76 27.83 36.28
CA CYS A 745 54.08 27.23 36.05
C CYS A 745 55.14 28.31 35.77
N THR A 746 54.85 29.30 34.92
CA THR A 746 55.81 30.39 34.67
C THR A 746 56.10 31.23 35.91
N VAL A 747 55.10 31.45 36.78
CA VAL A 747 55.31 32.11 38.08
C VAL A 747 56.15 31.23 39.01
N GLN A 748 55.90 29.92 39.04
CA GLN A 748 56.69 28.98 39.84
C GLN A 748 58.16 28.93 39.38
N ASP A 749 58.41 28.94 38.08
CA ASP A 749 59.77 28.94 37.54
C ASP A 749 60.49 30.28 37.74
N GLN A 750 59.78 31.41 37.71
CA GLN A 750 60.31 32.71 38.15
C GLN A 750 60.71 32.69 39.63
N LEU A 751 59.86 32.16 40.51
CA LEU A 751 60.18 32.01 41.93
C LEU A 751 61.37 31.08 42.18
N ARG A 752 61.46 29.95 41.45
CA ARG A 752 62.63 29.05 41.50
C ARG A 752 63.91 29.75 41.06
N ALA A 753 63.89 30.49 39.96
CA ALA A 753 65.04 31.23 39.48
C ALA A 753 65.48 32.32 40.48
N GLN A 754 64.53 32.96 41.16
CA GLN A 754 64.82 33.93 42.21
C GLN A 754 65.40 33.27 43.48
N HIS A 755 64.85 32.14 43.92
CA HIS A 755 65.44 31.36 45.02
C HIS A 755 66.88 30.90 44.71
N GLN A 756 67.16 30.45 43.48
CA GLN A 756 68.53 30.10 43.07
C GLN A 756 69.50 31.30 43.11
N LEU A 757 69.02 32.50 42.76
CA LEU A 757 69.82 33.73 42.86
C LEU A 757 70.07 34.13 44.33
N ASP A 758 69.07 33.96 45.20
CA ASP A 758 69.19 34.23 46.63
C ASP A 758 70.12 33.21 47.32
N GLU A 759 70.08 31.92 46.93
CA GLU A 759 71.02 30.88 47.36
C GLU A 759 72.46 31.23 46.96
N GLN A 760 72.70 31.62 45.70
CA GLN A 760 74.03 32.08 45.25
C GLN A 760 74.54 33.27 46.06
N GLN A 761 73.67 34.24 46.38
CA GLN A 761 74.04 35.38 47.24
C GLN A 761 74.34 34.96 48.69
N LEU A 762 73.68 33.92 49.21
CA LEU A 762 74.00 33.36 50.52
C LEU A 762 75.35 32.64 50.51
N GLU A 763 75.65 31.83 49.49
CA GLU A 763 76.97 31.19 49.32
C GLU A 763 78.10 32.22 49.18
N GLU A 764 77.91 33.30 48.41
CA GLU A 764 78.86 34.42 48.33
C GLU A 764 79.08 35.11 49.69
N ARG A 765 78.04 35.21 50.53
CA ARG A 765 78.13 35.79 51.87
C ARG A 765 78.82 34.85 52.85
N ASP A 766 78.53 33.56 52.80
CA ASP A 766 79.14 32.55 53.68
C ASP A 766 80.61 32.32 53.34
N THR A 767 80.98 32.30 52.05
CA THR A 767 82.40 32.28 51.64
C THR A 767 83.15 33.53 52.10
N ARG A 768 82.50 34.72 52.03
CA ARG A 768 83.06 35.97 52.56
C ARG A 768 83.20 35.95 54.08
N ILE A 769 82.22 35.42 54.81
CA ILE A 769 82.29 35.23 56.27
C ILE A 769 83.41 34.26 56.62
N ALA A 770 83.54 33.13 55.90
CA ALA A 770 84.60 32.15 56.11
C ALA A 770 86.00 32.74 55.85
N ASN A 771 86.15 33.60 54.84
CA ASN A 771 87.40 34.33 54.59
C ASN A 771 87.74 35.28 55.74
N LEU A 772 86.79 36.12 56.18
CA LEU A 772 86.96 37.01 57.33
C LEU A 772 87.25 36.25 58.64
N GLN A 773 86.67 35.06 58.82
CA GLN A 773 86.97 34.18 59.95
C GLN A 773 88.38 33.59 59.90
N ARG A 774 88.95 33.32 58.71
CA ARG A 774 90.36 32.94 58.56
C ARG A 774 91.28 34.12 58.88
N GLU A 775 91.03 35.28 58.28
CA GLU A 775 91.78 36.52 58.58
C GLU A 775 91.78 36.85 60.09
N LEU A 776 90.64 36.71 60.77
CA LEU A 776 90.55 36.88 62.22
C LEU A 776 91.36 35.83 63.00
N LYS A 777 91.41 34.57 62.55
CA LYS A 777 92.24 33.52 63.18
C LYS A 777 93.73 33.78 62.96
N ASP A 778 94.12 34.21 61.76
CA ASP A 778 95.51 34.50 61.42
C ASP A 778 96.00 35.73 62.21
N LEU A 779 95.23 36.82 62.27
CA LEU A 779 95.50 37.97 63.13
C LEU A 779 95.50 37.62 64.63
N GLN A 780 94.68 36.67 65.08
CA GLN A 780 94.74 36.15 66.45
C GLN A 780 96.02 35.34 66.69
N ALA A 781 96.48 34.54 65.72
CA ALA A 781 97.72 33.78 65.80
C ALA A 781 98.95 34.69 65.79
N GLU A 782 99.00 35.71 64.92
CA GLU A 782 100.02 36.76 64.92
C GLU A 782 100.05 37.50 66.26
N ARG A 783 98.90 37.93 66.78
CA ARG A 783 98.80 38.58 68.08
C ARG A 783 99.21 37.66 69.24
N GLN A 784 99.03 36.34 69.12
CA GLN A 784 99.57 35.37 70.08
C GLN A 784 101.08 35.18 69.94
N ALA A 785 101.62 35.15 68.72
CA ALA A 785 103.06 35.09 68.46
C ALA A 785 103.78 36.33 69.01
N LEU A 786 103.29 37.53 68.68
CA LEU A 786 103.77 38.80 69.23
C LEU A 786 103.65 38.85 70.76
N ARG A 787 102.57 38.30 71.35
CA ARG A 787 102.47 38.15 72.82
C ARG A 787 103.54 37.23 73.41
N LYS A 788 103.88 36.14 72.74
CA LYS A 788 104.98 35.24 73.17
C LYS A 788 106.34 35.93 73.04
N GLU A 789 106.58 36.67 71.96
CA GLU A 789 107.80 37.47 71.80
C GLU A 789 107.92 38.53 72.91
N VAL A 790 106.82 39.21 73.25
CA VAL A 790 106.77 40.16 74.38
C VAL A 790 107.00 39.47 75.73
N GLN A 791 106.58 38.21 75.92
CA GLN A 791 106.90 37.44 77.13
C GLN A 791 108.38 37.06 77.24
N VAL A 792 109.12 37.00 76.13
CA VAL A 792 110.57 36.72 76.12
C VAL A 792 111.40 37.99 76.38
N ILE A 793 110.79 39.19 76.34
CA ILE A 793 111.48 40.46 76.68
C ILE A 793 112.13 40.42 78.07
N PRO A 794 111.46 40.06 79.19
CA PRO A 794 112.12 39.98 80.49
C PRO A 794 113.26 38.95 80.55
N GLU A 795 113.16 37.83 79.82
CA GLU A 795 114.29 36.89 79.70
C GLU A 795 115.46 37.47 78.89
N LYS A 796 115.18 38.33 77.91
CA LYS A 796 116.18 39.07 77.14
C LYS A 796 116.78 40.21 77.95
N GLU A 797 116.01 40.89 78.80
CA GLU A 797 116.49 41.88 79.76
C GLU A 797 117.39 41.21 80.80
N GLU A 798 117.02 40.05 81.35
CA GLU A 798 117.92 39.25 82.18
C GLU A 798 119.19 38.79 81.43
N GLN A 799 119.07 38.38 80.16
CA GLN A 799 120.25 38.05 79.34
C GLN A 799 121.12 39.27 79.08
N ILE A 800 120.53 40.46 78.89
CA ILE A 800 121.22 41.73 78.76
C ILE A 800 121.92 42.09 80.07
N ASP A 801 121.28 41.97 81.23
CA ASP A 801 121.90 42.21 82.54
C ASP A 801 123.05 41.24 82.82
N ARG A 802 122.87 39.95 82.52
CA ARG A 802 123.93 38.94 82.61
C ARG A 802 125.08 39.24 81.64
N LEU A 803 124.79 39.71 80.42
CA LEU A 803 125.79 40.11 79.42
C LEU A 803 126.44 41.46 79.73
N GLN A 804 125.75 42.40 80.38
CA GLN A 804 126.30 43.66 80.87
C GLN A 804 127.21 43.42 82.07
N LYS A 805 126.82 42.51 82.97
CA LYS A 805 127.66 42.03 84.07
C LYS A 805 128.91 41.34 83.51
N ARG A 806 128.75 40.41 82.55
CA ARG A 806 129.85 39.82 81.79
C ARG A 806 130.67 40.85 81.00
N LEU A 807 130.10 41.93 80.47
CA LEU A 807 130.85 43.00 79.82
C LEU A 807 131.60 43.87 80.81
N LYS A 808 131.13 43.98 82.06
CA LYS A 808 131.87 44.59 83.18
C LYS A 808 133.06 43.71 83.55
N GLU A 809 132.83 42.40 83.67
CA GLU A 809 133.86 41.37 83.95
C GLU A 809 134.87 41.25 82.78
N LEU A 810 134.42 41.32 81.53
CA LEU A 810 135.26 41.26 80.33
C LEU A 810 135.98 42.59 80.05
N ARG A 811 135.40 43.75 80.40
CA ARG A 811 136.15 45.04 80.43
C ARG A 811 137.20 45.06 81.54
N ALA A 812 137.00 44.33 82.64
CA ALA A 812 138.05 44.10 83.63
C ALA A 812 139.11 43.09 83.14
N ALA A 813 138.71 42.08 82.35
CA ALA A 813 139.62 41.07 81.79
C ALA A 813 140.37 41.51 80.51
N LEU A 814 139.92 42.55 79.80
CA LEU A 814 140.59 43.08 78.58
C LEU A 814 141.91 43.85 78.85
N LYS A 815 142.53 43.65 80.02
CA LYS A 815 143.86 44.17 80.35
C LYS A 815 145.00 43.20 79.98
N ALA A 816 144.68 42.10 79.29
CA ALA A 816 145.62 41.24 78.59
C ALA A 816 145.13 40.93 77.17
N THR A 817 146.00 41.18 76.20
CA THR A 817 145.90 40.90 74.75
C THR A 817 146.15 39.41 74.42
N PRO A 818 146.02 38.96 73.16
CA PRO A 818 144.95 39.15 72.16
C PRO A 818 144.61 37.79 71.46
N SER A 819 143.96 37.80 70.28
CA SER A 819 143.88 36.69 69.31
C SER A 819 143.14 35.41 69.73
N SER A 820 142.68 34.51 68.85
CA SER A 820 142.26 34.55 67.44
C SER A 820 141.61 33.17 67.11
N ALA A 821 141.14 32.99 65.87
CA ALA A 821 140.84 31.70 65.21
C ALA A 821 139.62 30.87 65.72
N ILE A 822 138.50 31.08 65.03
CA ILE A 822 137.40 30.12 64.82
C ILE A 822 137.79 29.10 63.73
N VAL A 823 137.34 27.83 63.84
CA VAL A 823 137.16 26.79 62.77
C VAL A 823 136.91 25.43 63.46
N PRO A 824 136.17 24.42 62.90
CA PRO A 824 135.08 24.35 61.90
C PRO A 824 133.85 23.58 62.53
N PRO A 825 133.06 22.68 61.87
CA PRO A 825 132.73 22.46 60.44
C PRO A 825 131.21 22.35 60.10
N GLN A 826 130.85 22.83 58.89
CA GLN A 826 130.06 22.15 57.81
C GLN A 826 128.70 21.43 58.08
N PRO A 827 127.91 21.07 57.04
CA PRO A 827 128.11 21.27 55.59
C PRO A 827 127.00 22.06 54.88
N HIS A 828 127.33 22.43 53.65
CA HIS A 828 126.48 23.14 52.69
C HIS A 828 125.18 22.38 52.35
N ARG A 829 124.07 23.13 52.22
CA ARG A 829 122.99 22.80 51.28
C ARG A 829 122.78 23.95 50.31
N GLN A 830 122.34 23.59 49.10
CA GLN A 830 122.35 24.44 47.92
C GLN A 830 121.43 25.66 48.04
N ARG A 831 121.80 26.72 47.31
CA ARG A 831 121.06 27.96 47.19
C ARG A 831 120.98 28.33 45.72
N GLU A 832 119.77 28.28 45.17
CA GLU A 832 119.26 29.08 44.04
C GLU A 832 117.73 28.87 44.07
N ALA A 833 116.86 29.83 44.38
CA ALA A 833 116.76 31.24 43.96
C ALA A 833 116.48 31.35 42.44
N ALA A 834 115.44 32.03 41.96
CA ALA A 834 114.36 32.75 42.66
C ALA A 834 113.06 32.77 41.83
N PRO A 835 111.88 32.99 42.45
CA PRO A 835 110.60 33.17 41.75
C PRO A 835 110.34 34.65 41.38
N HIS A 836 109.11 34.94 40.93
CA HIS A 836 108.59 36.22 40.39
C HIS A 836 109.03 36.48 38.94
N SER A 837 108.24 37.07 38.03
CA SER A 837 106.93 37.78 38.11
C SER A 837 106.08 37.40 36.85
N SER A 838 104.87 37.89 36.55
CA SER A 838 104.17 39.11 36.96
C SER A 838 102.64 39.01 36.70
N GLN A 839 101.84 39.58 37.60
CA GLN A 839 100.61 40.31 37.21
C GLN A 839 101.01 41.72 36.69
N PRO A 840 100.12 42.60 36.15
CA PRO A 840 98.65 42.53 36.04
C PRO A 840 98.06 42.97 34.68
N LYS A 841 96.73 42.82 34.49
CA LYS A 841 95.84 43.92 34.04
C LYS A 841 94.34 43.57 34.16
N VAL A 842 93.54 44.60 34.37
CA VAL A 842 92.09 44.55 34.64
C VAL A 842 91.33 45.26 33.51
N SER A 843 90.24 44.67 33.01
CA SER A 843 89.10 45.45 32.46
C SER A 843 87.83 44.62 32.27
N LYS A 844 86.76 45.08 32.93
CA LYS A 844 85.31 44.83 32.73
C LYS A 844 84.87 45.14 31.28
N PRO A 845 83.64 44.77 30.78
CA PRO A 845 82.34 44.99 31.46
C PRO A 845 81.20 43.97 31.20
N VAL A 846 79.97 44.41 31.52
CA VAL A 846 78.72 43.65 31.77
C VAL A 846 77.61 44.05 30.76
N ALA A 847 76.84 43.06 30.27
CA ALA A 847 75.50 43.16 29.63
C ALA A 847 75.38 44.01 28.32
N PRO A 848 74.22 44.10 27.61
CA PRO A 848 72.91 43.44 27.80
C PRO A 848 72.18 42.90 26.51
N ALA A 849 70.98 42.34 26.72
CA ALA A 849 69.74 42.43 25.89
C ALA A 849 69.62 41.91 24.43
N ARG A 850 68.65 40.98 24.26
CA ARG A 850 67.53 40.91 23.29
C ARG A 850 67.71 41.47 21.86
N GLN A 851 67.39 40.66 20.83
CA GLN A 851 66.20 40.88 19.96
C GLN A 851 65.89 39.76 18.94
N ASN A 852 64.59 39.68 18.63
CA ASN A 852 63.84 39.04 17.52
C ASN A 852 64.58 38.76 16.20
N GLY A 853 64.10 37.75 15.44
CA GLY A 853 64.54 37.59 14.04
C GLY A 853 64.07 36.39 13.22
N THR A 854 62.90 35.79 13.47
CA THR A 854 62.34 34.75 12.57
C THR A 854 61.81 35.36 11.27
N GLY A 855 62.74 35.68 10.36
CA GLY A 855 62.45 36.03 8.99
C GLY A 855 61.90 34.83 8.21
N GLN A 856 60.66 34.96 7.77
CA GLN A 856 60.20 34.73 6.40
C GLN A 856 61.15 34.00 5.44
N GLN A 857 60.69 32.85 4.91
CA GLN A 857 60.57 32.69 3.46
C GLN A 857 59.51 31.63 3.11
N SER A 858 58.69 31.94 2.09
CA SER A 858 57.49 31.19 1.72
C SER A 858 57.78 29.95 0.84
N PRO A 859 56.96 28.89 0.90
CA PRO A 859 56.83 27.96 -0.21
C PRO A 859 56.06 28.64 -1.35
N VAL A 860 56.73 28.84 -2.48
CA VAL A 860 56.10 29.29 -3.73
C VAL A 860 55.10 28.24 -4.22
N GLY A 861 53.91 28.68 -4.64
CA GLY A 861 52.86 27.78 -5.12
C GLY A 861 53.26 27.03 -6.39
N GLN A 862 53.01 25.72 -6.42
CA GLN A 862 53.20 24.90 -7.62
C GLN A 862 52.00 25.06 -8.57
N GLN A 863 52.24 25.62 -9.76
CA GLN A 863 51.31 25.49 -10.88
C GLN A 863 51.35 24.06 -11.44
N PRO A 864 50.21 23.40 -11.71
CA PRO A 864 50.17 22.21 -12.54
C PRO A 864 50.41 22.57 -14.02
N LYS A 865 51.25 21.77 -14.70
CA LYS A 865 51.67 21.98 -16.09
C LYS A 865 50.49 21.86 -17.07
N SER A 866 50.34 22.84 -17.96
CA SER A 866 49.32 22.86 -18.99
C SER A 866 49.67 22.00 -20.21
N GLY A 867 48.88 20.97 -20.48
CA GLY A 867 48.81 20.35 -21.81
C GLY A 867 47.71 21.01 -22.65
N LYS A 868 48.06 21.44 -23.88
CA LYS A 868 47.23 22.07 -24.95
C LYS A 868 46.30 23.25 -24.53
N PRO A 869 46.20 24.33 -25.34
CA PRO A 869 45.24 25.40 -25.06
C PRO A 869 43.81 24.89 -25.24
N ILE A 870 43.14 24.57 -24.14
CA ILE A 870 41.73 24.18 -24.14
C ILE A 870 40.91 25.44 -24.45
N GLN A 871 40.18 25.43 -25.57
CA GLN A 871 39.20 26.48 -25.87
C GLN A 871 38.18 26.56 -24.71
N PRO A 872 37.87 27.74 -24.17
CA PRO A 872 36.87 27.88 -23.12
C PRO A 872 35.50 27.40 -23.63
N ASP A 873 34.77 26.69 -22.77
CA ASP A 873 33.40 26.29 -23.04
C ASP A 873 32.43 27.44 -22.79
N ASP A 874 31.35 27.48 -23.57
CA ASP A 874 30.27 28.43 -23.34
C ASP A 874 29.37 27.92 -22.21
N LEU A 875 29.75 28.28 -20.98
CA LEU A 875 29.06 27.88 -19.75
C LEU A 875 27.59 28.33 -19.69
N LYS A 876 27.16 29.25 -20.56
CA LYS A 876 25.75 29.69 -20.70
C LYS A 876 24.83 28.61 -21.25
N LYS A 877 25.37 27.50 -21.78
CA LYS A 877 24.61 26.33 -22.24
C LYS A 877 24.16 25.39 -21.11
N ILE A 878 24.53 25.69 -19.87
CA ILE A 878 24.01 25.00 -18.69
C ILE A 878 22.83 25.82 -18.16
N ASP A 879 21.66 25.19 -18.09
CA ASP A 879 20.44 25.82 -17.59
C ASP A 879 20.67 26.41 -16.18
N GLY A 880 20.25 27.66 -15.98
CA GLY A 880 20.51 28.43 -14.75
C GLY A 880 21.74 29.33 -14.76
N ILE A 881 22.75 29.05 -15.61
CA ILE A 881 23.98 29.87 -15.71
C ILE A 881 23.76 31.07 -16.67
N GLY A 882 23.18 32.14 -16.15
CA GLY A 882 23.03 33.40 -16.88
C GLY A 882 24.37 34.09 -17.25
N PRO A 883 24.39 35.04 -18.20
CA PRO A 883 25.63 35.65 -18.71
C PRO A 883 26.55 36.27 -17.64
N GLY A 884 25.99 36.87 -16.60
CA GLY A 884 26.75 37.43 -15.46
C GLY A 884 27.39 36.35 -14.57
N LEU A 885 26.71 35.22 -14.36
CA LEU A 885 27.26 34.07 -13.63
C LEU A 885 28.37 33.39 -14.45
N ALA A 886 28.17 33.18 -15.75
CA ALA A 886 29.19 32.65 -16.65
C ALA A 886 30.47 33.52 -16.65
N ALA A 887 30.32 34.86 -16.75
CA ALA A 887 31.45 35.78 -16.67
C ALA A 887 32.17 35.74 -15.31
N THR A 888 31.45 35.49 -14.22
CA THR A 888 32.02 35.41 -12.87
C THR A 888 32.73 34.07 -12.65
N LEU A 889 32.16 32.96 -13.12
CA LEU A 889 32.80 31.64 -13.13
C LEU A 889 34.12 31.64 -13.93
N GLN A 890 34.13 32.27 -15.11
CA GLN A 890 35.34 32.42 -15.93
C GLN A 890 36.43 33.27 -15.26
N LYS A 891 36.06 34.25 -14.43
CA LYS A 891 36.98 35.02 -13.56
C LYS A 891 37.49 34.19 -12.38
N LEU A 892 36.65 33.32 -11.81
CA LEU A 892 37.02 32.37 -10.74
C LEU A 892 37.88 31.18 -11.22
N GLY A 893 38.13 31.07 -12.53
CA GLY A 893 39.00 30.05 -13.13
C GLY A 893 38.26 28.84 -13.71
N THR A 894 36.94 28.76 -13.55
CA THR A 894 36.10 27.73 -14.18
C THR A 894 35.80 28.12 -15.61
N ARG A 895 36.35 27.38 -16.58
CA ARG A 895 36.30 27.68 -18.01
C ARG A 895 35.84 26.52 -18.89
N THR A 896 35.65 25.33 -18.33
CA THR A 896 35.24 24.13 -19.08
C THR A 896 34.12 23.36 -18.40
N PHE A 897 33.30 22.65 -19.19
CA PHE A 897 32.19 21.84 -18.70
C PHE A 897 32.69 20.72 -17.76
N ILE A 898 33.83 20.10 -18.07
CA ILE A 898 34.43 19.04 -17.23
C ILE A 898 34.80 19.50 -15.81
N GLN A 899 35.07 20.80 -15.61
CA GLN A 899 35.35 21.36 -14.28
C GLN A 899 34.08 21.42 -13.42
N ILE A 900 32.95 21.84 -14.00
CA ILE A 900 31.65 21.88 -13.32
C ILE A 900 31.13 20.45 -13.10
N ALA A 901 31.26 19.58 -14.10
CA ALA A 901 30.87 18.16 -14.03
C ALA A 901 31.59 17.34 -12.95
N ARG A 902 32.69 17.85 -12.39
CA ARG A 902 33.53 17.23 -11.36
C ARG A 902 33.44 17.92 -9.98
N TRP A 903 32.59 18.94 -9.82
CA TRP A 903 32.39 19.58 -8.52
C TRP A 903 31.85 18.59 -7.49
N LYS A 904 32.49 18.55 -6.32
CA LYS A 904 31.98 17.86 -5.14
C LYS A 904 31.07 18.79 -4.32
N PRO A 905 30.29 18.28 -3.34
CA PRO A 905 29.45 19.13 -2.48
C PRO A 905 30.23 20.29 -1.83
N GLU A 906 31.47 20.05 -1.40
CA GLU A 906 32.32 21.07 -0.77
C GLU A 906 32.80 22.14 -1.77
N ASP A 907 32.86 21.81 -3.07
CA ASP A 907 33.20 22.76 -4.13
C ASP A 907 31.98 23.63 -4.50
N ILE A 908 30.77 23.04 -4.51
CA ILE A 908 29.51 23.77 -4.71
C ILE A 908 29.37 24.86 -3.65
N GLU A 909 29.57 24.55 -2.37
CA GLU A 909 29.48 25.53 -1.28
C GLU A 909 30.52 26.65 -1.39
N LYS A 910 31.78 26.30 -1.71
CA LYS A 910 32.87 27.28 -1.90
C LYS A 910 32.61 28.20 -3.09
N ILE A 911 32.03 27.69 -4.18
CA ILE A 911 31.71 28.48 -5.37
C ILE A 911 30.45 29.31 -5.15
N ALA A 912 29.39 28.76 -4.57
CA ALA A 912 28.18 29.47 -4.18
C ALA A 912 28.49 30.70 -3.29
N LYS A 913 29.31 30.52 -2.25
CA LYS A 913 29.78 31.60 -1.38
C LYS A 913 30.59 32.68 -2.13
N LYS A 914 31.33 32.31 -3.17
CA LYS A 914 32.08 33.26 -4.04
C LYS A 914 31.21 33.94 -5.11
N LEU A 915 30.09 33.33 -5.48
CA LEU A 915 29.11 33.87 -6.42
C LEU A 915 27.99 34.67 -5.74
N ALA A 916 28.03 34.82 -4.40
CA ALA A 916 26.96 35.42 -3.60
C ALA A 916 25.56 34.85 -3.96
N THR A 917 25.50 33.54 -4.20
CA THR A 917 24.31 32.81 -4.67
C THR A 917 24.11 31.59 -3.77
N ASP A 918 22.87 31.21 -3.49
CA ASP A 918 22.58 30.08 -2.61
C ASP A 918 23.13 28.74 -3.15
N PRO A 919 23.81 27.91 -2.33
CA PRO A 919 24.27 26.59 -2.75
C PRO A 919 23.13 25.69 -3.25
N GLU A 920 21.95 25.84 -2.63
CA GLU A 920 20.73 25.14 -3.03
C GLU A 920 20.24 25.51 -4.43
N ARG A 921 20.56 26.70 -4.94
CA ARG A 921 20.21 27.07 -6.32
C ARG A 921 21.02 26.24 -7.33
N ILE A 922 22.32 26.06 -7.09
CA ILE A 922 23.20 25.24 -7.96
C ILE A 922 22.75 23.76 -7.96
N LYS A 923 22.25 23.26 -6.82
CA LYS A 923 21.64 21.92 -6.72
C LYS A 923 20.30 21.83 -7.46
N ARG A 924 19.35 22.74 -7.18
CA ARG A 924 18.01 22.75 -7.80
C ARG A 924 18.06 22.90 -9.32
N GLU A 925 18.95 23.75 -9.84
CA GLU A 925 19.17 23.96 -11.27
C GLU A 925 20.08 22.86 -11.89
N ASN A 926 20.53 21.86 -11.12
CA ASN A 926 21.26 20.68 -11.59
C ASN A 926 22.49 20.96 -12.48
N TRP A 927 23.28 22.01 -12.16
CA TRP A 927 24.38 22.48 -13.02
C TRP A 927 25.42 21.38 -13.34
N ILE A 928 25.66 20.42 -12.44
CA ILE A 928 26.57 19.28 -12.66
C ILE A 928 26.04 18.35 -13.76
N ALA A 929 24.74 18.04 -13.76
CA ALA A 929 24.12 17.19 -14.78
C ALA A 929 24.08 17.89 -16.14
N GLY A 930 23.74 19.19 -16.15
CA GLY A 930 23.83 20.03 -17.34
C GLY A 930 25.26 20.10 -17.92
N ALA A 931 26.27 20.22 -17.06
CA ALA A 931 27.67 20.21 -17.47
C ALA A 931 28.11 18.85 -18.05
N LYS A 932 27.70 17.73 -17.44
CA LYS A 932 27.97 16.38 -18.00
C LYS A 932 27.32 16.21 -19.39
N LYS A 933 26.07 16.66 -19.56
CA LYS A 933 25.36 16.64 -20.84
C LYS A 933 26.08 17.48 -21.91
N GLN A 934 26.41 18.74 -21.60
CA GLN A 934 27.12 19.63 -22.52
C GLN A 934 28.54 19.15 -22.85
N HIS A 935 29.25 18.51 -21.91
CA HIS A 935 30.53 17.86 -22.18
C HIS A 935 30.38 16.71 -23.19
N TYR A 936 29.41 15.82 -22.97
CA TYR A 936 29.15 14.71 -23.88
C TYR A 936 28.71 15.19 -25.27
N GLU A 937 27.88 16.22 -25.35
CA GLU A 937 27.45 16.79 -26.63
C GLU A 937 28.64 17.33 -27.46
N LYS A 938 29.57 18.04 -26.81
CA LYS A 938 30.74 18.68 -27.46
C LYS A 938 31.92 17.73 -27.71
N TYR A 939 32.23 16.83 -26.78
CA TYR A 939 33.45 16.01 -26.80
C TYR A 939 33.19 14.51 -27.06
N LYS A 940 31.94 14.06 -27.05
CA LYS A 940 31.51 12.64 -27.19
C LYS A 940 32.08 11.67 -26.15
N GLU A 941 32.71 12.19 -25.11
CA GLU A 941 33.26 11.46 -23.97
C GLU A 941 32.25 11.45 -22.80
N ARG A 942 31.98 10.27 -22.23
CA ARG A 942 31.13 10.10 -21.04
C ARG A 942 31.96 10.25 -19.75
N LEU A 943 31.42 10.97 -18.77
CA LEU A 943 32.05 11.35 -17.49
C LEU A 943 31.29 10.83 -16.27
#